data_AF-A0A094AJ15-F1
#
_entry.id   AF-A0A094AJ15-F1
#
_cell.length_a   1.000
_cell.length_b   1.000
_cell.length_c   1.000
_cell.angle_alpha   90.00
_cell.angle_beta   90.00
_cell.angle_gamma   90.00
#
_symmetry.space_group_name_H-M   'P 1'
#
loop_
_entity.id
_entity.type
_entity.pdbx_description
1 polymer ?
#
loop_
_entity_poly.entity_id
_entity_poly.type
_entity_poly.pdbx_seq_one_letter_code
_entity_poly.pdbx_strand_id
1 'polypeptide(L)'
;MKSLALLPVLIIASSAQTVQLPTWPSPIYDEMEELMTQYDGYRKTGFIDGVIFCGFSPNHEPGVMAAAEWVRTGFHDMATADIATGIGGLDASIIFETDRPENPGSAFNSSFGFFSSFMTARASMADLIALGVQVATRMCHGPLVPYRAGRIDAQAAGPLGVPEPQESLANFTQKLARSGFSAEEMIGLVACGHTLGGVHSKDFPEIVPNGSQPDTTGHFDETRTEFDNFIVTEYLENNSSNPLVVGPMETNSDQKIFASDGNVTMQGLADPDTFAARCATLFAKMIDTVPKEVQLTPVIIPYEIKPKEVRLTVADSTTLNFAGDIRVRTTVRPASNISIVEIVGKRIDNTTQTSLGTRQILDDGTSFSRDDTFTWYSFSTNVSSSSPIESYTVKVTLTNGTVETHDNNGRSFPVPHLLFFQPSASCRGERGNSSAPIDSTVVAAVHQSLLSRSDSPIVRVTARKARAATPRVPELVERDIGMETWVDDEVPEIPKEYAWFRATYPLDPMAFDFQSFDIISPDDGERGVVIDDFRKLPFDTRASAMPILPRVVKIADLPESLSFSGQAILVTGGNSGLGLAAAIDYVQRGASTVIITTRNAARGAAAKKTIESLTGKKGVVQVRILDMNTFASVKDFVDGLKKDVKSIDIVLLNAGCVEVTYTKSPDGWETDLQVNTLSTTLLSLLLLPWMQSIQRGVQHLTIVGSSSHRGVDILESSFPKHQVLKYWNDENNYKPAGGSYAISKLLLHYAALEIAKLAENADGRASVIINTVCPGSVKTDLSRNFASRSIFHQGLEALITVRFLSPEEGARALVLATTTTPAENGKFVTAFISDADYAKAASKNITNNAGKNMQAEVWKEILDILVAAVPEVQNIIGRSE
;
A
#
# COMPACT_ATOMS: atom_id res chain seq x y z
N MET A 1 -16.72 1.16 58.22
CA MET A 1 -15.36 1.15 58.81
C MET A 1 -14.84 -0.28 58.80
N LYS A 2 -13.89 -0.59 57.91
CA LYS A 2 -12.80 -1.57 58.09
C LYS A 2 -11.77 -1.29 56.99
N SER A 3 -10.54 -1.13 57.44
CA SER A 3 -9.38 -0.54 56.76
C SER A 3 -8.80 -1.46 55.69
N LEU A 4 -8.52 -0.95 54.48
CA LEU A 4 -7.61 -1.59 53.54
C LEU A 4 -6.18 -1.24 53.96
N ALA A 5 -5.37 -2.26 54.25
CA ALA A 5 -3.95 -2.12 54.53
C ALA A 5 -3.16 -2.09 53.20
N LEU A 6 -2.34 -1.04 53.03
CA LEU A 6 -1.30 -0.94 52.00
C LEU A 6 -0.16 -1.91 52.33
N LEU A 7 0.21 -2.78 51.40
CA LEU A 7 1.49 -3.49 51.42
C LEU A 7 2.56 -2.63 50.72
N PRO A 8 3.79 -2.55 51.24
CA PRO A 8 4.84 -1.67 50.72
C PRO A 8 5.50 -2.29 49.49
N VAL A 9 5.61 -1.51 48.42
CA VAL A 9 6.43 -1.84 47.24
C VAL A 9 7.91 -1.72 47.63
N LEU A 10 8.64 -2.82 47.51
CA LEU A 10 10.09 -2.88 47.68
C LEU A 10 10.75 -2.18 46.47
N ILE A 11 11.31 -0.99 46.69
CA ILE A 11 12.08 -0.28 45.67
C ILE A 11 13.44 -0.98 45.54
N ILE A 12 13.61 -1.79 44.50
CA ILE A 12 14.93 -2.19 44.02
C ILE A 12 15.47 -0.98 43.25
N ALA A 13 16.48 -0.32 43.82
CA ALA A 13 17.23 0.72 43.15
C ALA A 13 18.06 0.10 42.02
N SER A 14 17.47 -0.08 40.84
CA SER A 14 18.24 -0.21 39.61
C SER A 14 18.78 1.17 39.26
N SER A 15 20.08 1.24 38.95
CA SER A 15 20.70 2.42 38.37
C SER A 15 19.91 2.81 37.12
N ALA A 16 19.10 3.87 37.23
CA ALA A 16 18.37 4.42 36.10
C ALA A 16 19.38 4.90 35.06
N GLN A 17 19.67 4.06 34.07
CA GLN A 17 20.22 4.55 32.81
C GLN A 17 19.19 5.54 32.28
N THR A 18 19.55 6.82 32.28
CA THR A 18 18.75 7.86 31.63
C THR A 18 18.61 7.46 30.17
N VAL A 19 17.40 7.07 29.75
CA VAL A 19 17.10 6.75 28.35
C VAL A 19 17.41 8.00 27.53
N GLN A 20 18.45 7.95 26.72
CA GLN A 20 18.84 9.05 25.84
C GLN A 20 17.80 9.18 24.73
N LEU A 21 17.09 10.31 24.68
CA LEU A 21 16.11 10.57 23.64
C LEU A 21 16.79 10.74 22.28
N PRO A 22 16.19 10.22 21.19
CA PRO A 22 16.75 10.38 19.86
C PRO A 22 16.66 11.83 19.39
N THR A 23 17.63 12.24 18.58
CA THR A 23 17.73 13.60 18.00
C THR A 23 17.55 13.50 16.49
N TRP A 24 16.75 14.38 15.90
CA TRP A 24 16.48 14.43 14.46
C TRP A 24 17.27 15.56 13.77
N PRO A 25 17.69 15.42 12.50
CA PRO A 25 17.73 14.17 11.75
C PRO A 25 18.88 13.28 12.24
N SER A 26 18.74 11.98 12.01
CA SER A 26 19.78 10.99 12.26
C SER A 26 19.92 10.07 11.04
N PRO A 27 21.13 9.91 10.48
CA PRO A 27 21.32 9.13 9.26
C PRO A 27 21.09 7.63 9.43
N ILE A 28 21.16 7.10 10.65
CA ILE A 28 20.98 5.68 10.94
C ILE A 28 19.63 5.41 11.61
N TYR A 29 19.16 6.35 12.45
CA TYR A 29 17.98 6.10 13.29
C TYR A 29 16.67 6.38 12.57
N ASP A 30 16.61 7.42 11.73
CA ASP A 30 15.34 7.95 11.22
C ASP A 30 14.56 6.94 10.38
N GLU A 31 15.23 6.29 9.41
CA GLU A 31 14.57 5.34 8.52
C GLU A 31 14.21 4.04 9.25
N MET A 32 15.12 3.51 10.07
CA MET A 32 14.87 2.28 10.83
C MET A 32 13.73 2.44 11.84
N GLU A 33 13.66 3.59 12.53
CA GLU A 33 12.52 3.91 13.40
C GLU A 33 11.22 4.00 12.61
N GLU A 34 11.23 4.51 11.37
CA GLU A 34 10.04 4.59 10.52
C GLU A 34 9.52 3.21 10.12
N LEU A 35 10.42 2.32 9.69
CA LEU A 35 10.11 0.93 9.38
C LEU A 35 9.56 0.19 10.62
N MET A 36 10.10 0.51 11.81
CA MET A 36 9.70 -0.10 13.08
C MET A 36 8.37 0.43 13.63
N THR A 37 7.94 1.66 13.31
CA THR A 37 6.79 2.31 13.99
C THR A 37 5.62 2.71 13.10
N GLN A 38 5.72 2.59 11.77
CA GLN A 38 4.66 2.99 10.83
C GLN A 38 4.11 1.79 10.06
N TYR A 39 3.42 0.93 10.80
CA TYR A 39 2.88 -0.34 10.29
C TYR A 39 1.66 -0.13 9.41
N ASP A 40 0.83 0.85 9.75
CA ASP A 40 -0.39 1.15 9.01
C ASP A 40 -0.84 2.61 9.23
N GLY A 41 -1.82 3.05 8.45
CA GLY A 41 -2.31 4.43 8.39
C GLY A 41 -1.49 5.35 7.48
N TYR A 42 -1.51 6.66 7.75
CA TYR A 42 -0.78 7.64 6.96
C TYR A 42 0.72 7.35 6.92
N ARG A 43 1.32 7.42 5.73
CA ARG A 43 2.76 7.16 5.51
C ARG A 43 3.23 5.75 5.94
N LYS A 44 2.33 4.76 5.99
CA LYS A 44 2.69 3.33 6.14
C LYS A 44 3.91 2.95 5.29
N THR A 45 4.88 2.29 5.90
CA THR A 45 6.11 1.86 5.21
C THR A 45 5.95 0.54 4.45
N GLY A 46 5.12 -0.38 4.95
CA GLY A 46 4.87 -1.69 4.36
C GLY A 46 5.80 -2.81 4.86
N PHE A 47 6.76 -2.52 5.74
CA PHE A 47 7.70 -3.54 6.23
C PHE A 47 6.99 -4.70 6.95
N ILE A 48 5.88 -4.42 7.65
CA ILE A 48 5.13 -5.47 8.35
C ILE A 48 4.32 -6.39 7.43
N ASP A 49 4.13 -6.03 6.16
CA ASP A 49 3.22 -6.76 5.26
C ASP A 49 3.72 -8.20 5.01
N GLY A 50 5.00 -8.46 5.23
CA GLY A 50 5.58 -9.80 5.18
C GLY A 50 5.16 -10.72 6.32
N VAL A 51 4.70 -10.17 7.46
CA VAL A 51 4.35 -10.93 8.68
C VAL A 51 3.08 -10.44 9.37
N ILE A 52 2.26 -9.63 8.68
CA ILE A 52 1.01 -9.09 9.22
C ILE A 52 0.06 -10.20 9.71
N PHE A 53 0.14 -11.36 9.08
CA PHE A 53 -0.41 -12.62 9.57
C PHE A 53 0.73 -13.61 9.79
N CYS A 54 0.87 -14.16 10.98
CA CYS A 54 1.98 -15.05 11.32
C CYS A 54 2.03 -16.34 10.49
N GLY A 55 0.86 -16.85 10.09
CA GLY A 55 0.75 -18.01 9.20
C GLY A 55 0.94 -17.70 7.71
N PHE A 56 1.29 -16.46 7.33
CA PHE A 56 1.47 -16.07 5.93
C PHE A 56 2.83 -16.51 5.38
N SER A 57 2.86 -16.96 4.11
CA SER A 57 4.10 -17.13 3.33
C SER A 57 3.96 -16.42 1.98
N PRO A 58 4.94 -15.58 1.59
CA PRO A 58 4.91 -14.87 0.31
C PRO A 58 4.96 -15.81 -0.91
N ASN A 59 5.49 -17.03 -0.75
CA ASN A 59 5.57 -18.03 -1.82
C ASN A 59 4.35 -18.95 -1.88
N HIS A 60 3.42 -18.84 -0.91
CA HIS A 60 2.22 -19.68 -0.80
C HIS A 60 2.51 -21.19 -0.75
N GLU A 61 3.72 -21.59 -0.35
CA GLU A 61 4.05 -22.99 -0.10
C GLU A 61 3.31 -23.45 1.18
N PRO A 62 2.57 -24.57 1.14
CA PRO A 62 1.91 -25.12 2.33
C PRO A 62 2.89 -25.29 3.49
N GLY A 63 2.47 -24.89 4.70
CA GLY A 63 3.27 -25.09 5.91
C GLY A 63 4.51 -24.19 6.04
N VAL A 64 4.72 -23.24 5.13
CA VAL A 64 5.77 -22.20 5.24
C VAL A 64 5.21 -20.97 5.95
N MET A 65 6.03 -20.35 6.80
CA MET A 65 5.67 -19.17 7.58
C MET A 65 6.78 -18.12 7.53
N ALA A 66 6.48 -16.94 6.99
CA ALA A 66 7.46 -15.85 6.84
C ALA A 66 8.05 -15.41 8.18
N ALA A 67 7.25 -15.40 9.25
CA ALA A 67 7.73 -15.05 10.59
C ALA A 67 8.84 -16.01 11.07
N ALA A 68 8.65 -17.32 10.88
CA ALA A 68 9.65 -18.32 11.21
C ALA A 68 10.88 -18.22 10.28
N GLU A 69 10.67 -17.96 8.99
CA GLU A 69 11.78 -17.74 8.03
C GLU A 69 12.64 -16.53 8.43
N TRP A 70 12.05 -15.44 8.91
CA TRP A 70 12.77 -14.25 9.34
C TRP A 70 13.59 -14.49 10.61
N VAL A 71 13.01 -15.18 11.61
CA VAL A 71 13.74 -15.59 12.82
C VAL A 71 14.89 -16.52 12.46
N ARG A 72 14.66 -17.51 11.59
CA ARG A 72 15.70 -18.41 11.07
C ARG A 72 16.79 -17.63 10.32
N THR A 73 16.42 -16.67 9.47
CA THR A 73 17.38 -15.84 8.72
C THR A 73 18.30 -15.08 9.69
N GLY A 74 17.75 -14.47 10.74
CA GLY A 74 18.56 -13.78 11.74
C GLY A 74 19.47 -14.71 12.55
N PHE A 75 18.99 -15.89 12.93
CA PHE A 75 19.81 -16.88 13.63
C PHE A 75 20.98 -17.38 12.77
N HIS A 76 20.70 -17.77 11.52
CA HIS A 76 21.71 -18.36 10.64
C HIS A 76 22.80 -17.36 10.25
N ASP A 77 22.44 -16.09 10.07
CA ASP A 77 23.41 -15.01 9.84
C ASP A 77 24.30 -14.79 11.07
N MET A 78 23.68 -14.60 12.23
CA MET A 78 24.38 -14.42 13.51
C MET A 78 25.33 -15.57 13.84
N ALA A 79 24.93 -16.82 13.56
CA ALA A 79 25.66 -18.01 14.00
C ALA A 79 27.11 -18.10 13.47
N THR A 80 27.44 -17.33 12.42
CA THR A 80 28.81 -17.19 11.90
C THR A 80 29.74 -16.42 12.84
N ALA A 81 29.22 -15.77 13.89
CA ALA A 81 30.01 -14.99 14.83
C ALA A 81 31.15 -15.80 15.48
N ASP A 82 32.31 -15.15 15.56
CA ASP A 82 33.43 -15.53 16.39
C ASP A 82 33.84 -14.33 17.25
N ILE A 83 33.39 -14.33 18.50
CA ILE A 83 33.61 -13.23 19.44
C ILE A 83 35.11 -13.03 19.76
N ALA A 84 35.92 -14.08 19.64
CA ALA A 84 37.33 -14.04 19.99
C ALA A 84 38.14 -13.32 18.92
N THR A 85 37.80 -13.55 17.65
CA THR A 85 38.41 -12.86 16.50
C THR A 85 37.70 -11.56 16.16
N GLY A 86 36.42 -11.42 16.54
CA GLY A 86 35.60 -10.24 16.28
C GLY A 86 35.01 -10.19 14.87
N ILE A 87 34.92 -11.33 14.18
CA ILE A 87 34.39 -11.45 12.81
C ILE A 87 33.05 -12.19 12.79
N GLY A 88 32.26 -12.00 11.74
CA GLY A 88 30.94 -12.60 11.59
C GLY A 88 29.91 -12.03 12.57
N GLY A 89 28.74 -12.66 12.61
CA GLY A 89 27.58 -12.16 13.35
C GLY A 89 26.49 -11.69 12.41
N LEU A 90 25.59 -10.86 12.91
CA LEU A 90 24.47 -10.34 12.13
C LEU A 90 24.95 -9.22 11.19
N ASP A 91 25.56 -9.62 10.08
CA ASP A 91 26.18 -8.76 9.07
C ASP A 91 25.67 -9.07 7.65
N ALA A 92 24.59 -9.83 7.52
CA ALA A 92 24.02 -10.29 6.26
C ALA A 92 24.97 -11.14 5.40
N SER A 93 26.04 -11.71 5.98
CA SER A 93 26.92 -12.67 5.29
C SER A 93 26.16 -13.91 4.82
N ILE A 94 25.04 -14.28 5.46
CA ILE A 94 24.16 -15.39 5.04
C ILE A 94 23.76 -15.34 3.56
N ILE A 95 23.74 -14.14 2.97
CA ILE A 95 23.48 -13.93 1.54
C ILE A 95 24.46 -14.71 0.66
N PHE A 96 25.71 -14.87 1.08
CA PHE A 96 26.76 -15.60 0.37
C PHE A 96 26.83 -17.08 0.74
N GLU A 97 25.91 -17.56 1.58
CA GLU A 97 26.00 -18.85 2.26
C GLU A 97 24.79 -19.76 2.00
N THR A 98 23.85 -19.34 1.15
CA THR A 98 22.60 -20.09 0.92
C THR A 98 22.79 -21.46 0.29
N ASP A 99 23.94 -21.71 -0.34
CA ASP A 99 24.27 -22.99 -0.97
C ASP A 99 24.99 -23.96 -0.02
N ARG A 100 25.20 -23.56 1.25
CA ARG A 100 25.83 -24.41 2.25
C ARG A 100 24.88 -25.51 2.75
N PRO A 101 25.39 -26.70 3.11
CA PRO A 101 24.57 -27.81 3.59
C PRO A 101 23.66 -27.48 4.79
N GLU A 102 24.12 -26.60 5.68
CA GLU A 102 23.36 -26.14 6.85
C GLU A 102 22.20 -25.17 6.53
N ASN A 103 22.09 -24.71 5.28
CA ASN A 103 21.14 -23.68 4.85
C ASN A 103 20.10 -24.19 3.82
N PRO A 104 19.49 -25.38 3.99
CA PRO A 104 18.55 -25.90 3.00
C PRO A 104 17.24 -25.12 2.98
N GLY A 105 16.54 -25.23 1.86
CA GLY A 105 15.22 -24.64 1.64
C GLY A 105 15.25 -23.23 1.03
N SER A 106 14.05 -22.67 0.78
CA SER A 106 13.89 -21.37 0.14
C SER A 106 13.79 -20.19 1.10
N ALA A 107 13.85 -20.43 2.42
CA ALA A 107 13.60 -19.41 3.46
C ALA A 107 14.42 -18.13 3.24
N PHE A 108 15.74 -18.25 3.15
CA PHE A 108 16.64 -17.10 3.00
C PHE A 108 16.34 -16.30 1.74
N ASN A 109 16.19 -16.99 0.60
CA ASN A 109 15.86 -16.35 -0.68
C ASN A 109 14.52 -15.60 -0.64
N SER A 110 13.56 -16.09 0.15
CA SER A 110 12.25 -15.48 0.33
C SER A 110 12.33 -14.25 1.22
N SER A 111 13.02 -14.36 2.37
CA SER A 111 13.33 -13.24 3.26
C SER A 111 14.05 -12.12 2.52
N PHE A 112 15.09 -12.46 1.75
CA PHE A 112 15.85 -11.50 0.95
C PHE A 112 15.04 -10.85 -0.16
N GLY A 113 14.17 -11.62 -0.84
CA GLY A 113 13.24 -11.06 -1.83
C GLY A 113 12.38 -9.95 -1.23
N PHE A 114 11.89 -10.17 0.00
CA PHE A 114 11.11 -9.17 0.73
C PHE A 114 11.98 -7.99 1.20
N PHE A 115 13.00 -8.25 2.02
CA PHE A 115 13.85 -7.23 2.63
C PHE A 115 14.54 -6.36 1.59
N SER A 116 14.90 -6.93 0.44
CA SER A 116 15.58 -6.18 -0.62
C SER A 116 14.80 -4.93 -0.98
N SER A 117 13.46 -4.96 -1.01
CA SER A 117 12.60 -3.81 -1.33
C SER A 117 12.80 -2.61 -0.40
N PHE A 118 13.26 -2.84 0.83
CA PHE A 118 13.48 -1.83 1.86
C PHE A 118 14.94 -1.40 2.01
N MET A 119 15.86 -2.00 1.24
CA MET A 119 17.29 -1.68 1.33
C MET A 119 17.58 -0.30 0.76
N THR A 120 18.25 0.55 1.56
CA THR A 120 18.68 1.91 1.20
C THR A 120 20.08 2.18 1.75
N ALA A 121 20.68 3.34 1.44
CA ALA A 121 21.94 3.76 2.07
C ALA A 121 21.88 3.84 3.61
N ARG A 122 20.68 3.88 4.20
CA ARG A 122 20.44 4.05 5.64
C ARG A 122 19.75 2.83 6.27
N ALA A 123 19.34 1.86 5.46
CA ALA A 123 18.77 0.59 5.85
C ALA A 123 19.54 -0.55 5.18
N SER A 124 20.60 -1.01 5.85
CA SER A 124 21.41 -2.14 5.40
C SER A 124 20.62 -3.44 5.45
N MET A 125 20.99 -4.44 4.66
CA MET A 125 20.32 -5.74 4.72
C MET A 125 20.43 -6.39 6.10
N ALA A 126 21.57 -6.23 6.78
CA ALA A 126 21.78 -6.70 8.14
C ALA A 126 20.83 -6.03 9.14
N ASP A 127 20.61 -4.72 9.02
CA ASP A 127 19.65 -4.01 9.86
C ASP A 127 18.20 -4.43 9.58
N LEU A 128 17.87 -4.75 8.32
CA LEU A 128 16.56 -5.27 7.93
C LEU A 128 16.33 -6.71 8.41
N ILE A 129 17.35 -7.57 8.41
CA ILE A 129 17.28 -8.92 8.99
C ILE A 129 17.01 -8.82 10.51
N ALA A 130 17.76 -7.97 11.23
CA ALA A 130 17.52 -7.71 12.65
C ALA A 130 16.10 -7.21 12.92
N LEU A 131 15.63 -6.26 12.12
CA LEU A 131 14.28 -5.70 12.24
C LEU A 131 13.23 -6.77 11.94
N GLY A 132 13.51 -7.67 10.98
CA GLY A 132 12.68 -8.83 10.67
C GLY A 132 12.46 -9.73 11.89
N VAL A 133 13.51 -10.08 12.64
CA VAL A 133 13.40 -10.88 13.87
C VAL A 133 12.48 -10.18 14.90
N GLN A 134 12.69 -8.89 15.13
CA GLN A 134 11.87 -8.12 16.07
C GLN A 134 10.40 -8.10 15.62
N VAL A 135 10.14 -7.73 14.37
CA VAL A 135 8.78 -7.56 13.85
C VAL A 135 8.06 -8.90 13.77
N ALA A 136 8.73 -9.98 13.34
CA ALA A 136 8.15 -11.33 13.33
C ALA A 136 7.74 -11.77 14.75
N THR A 137 8.65 -11.64 15.72
CA THR A 137 8.38 -11.97 17.13
C THR A 137 7.20 -11.14 17.64
N ARG A 138 7.24 -9.82 17.41
CA ARG A 138 6.24 -8.90 17.96
C ARG A 138 4.89 -9.07 17.28
N MET A 139 4.82 -9.41 16.00
CA MET A 139 3.56 -9.64 15.28
C MET A 139 2.89 -10.95 15.68
N CYS A 140 3.67 -11.97 16.04
CA CYS A 140 3.17 -13.27 16.52
C CYS A 140 2.91 -13.30 18.02
N HIS A 141 2.46 -12.18 18.58
CA HIS A 141 2.10 -12.03 20.01
C HIS A 141 3.26 -12.19 21.00
N GLY A 142 4.50 -12.27 20.50
CA GLY A 142 5.69 -12.33 21.31
C GLY A 142 6.12 -11.00 21.95
N PRO A 143 7.19 -11.02 22.74
CA PRO A 143 7.71 -9.84 23.42
C PRO A 143 8.28 -8.80 22.44
N LEU A 144 8.38 -7.55 22.89
CA LEU A 144 9.15 -6.54 22.16
C LEU A 144 10.65 -6.85 22.34
N VAL A 145 11.32 -7.22 21.25
CA VAL A 145 12.78 -7.38 21.21
C VAL A 145 13.43 -6.00 21.11
N PRO A 146 14.31 -5.59 22.05
CA PRO A 146 15.07 -4.34 21.91
C PRO A 146 15.89 -4.32 20.62
N TYR A 147 15.60 -3.34 19.77
CA TYR A 147 16.25 -3.20 18.46
C TYR A 147 17.24 -2.04 18.45
N ARG A 148 18.44 -2.28 17.93
CA ARG A 148 19.46 -1.27 17.64
C ARG A 148 19.75 -1.31 16.13
N ALA A 149 20.22 -0.22 15.53
CA ALA A 149 20.60 -0.16 14.12
C ALA A 149 22.09 0.18 13.96
N GLY A 150 22.58 0.24 12.71
CA GLY A 150 23.96 0.58 12.36
C GLY A 150 24.78 -0.62 11.91
N ARG A 151 24.15 -1.74 11.55
CA ARG A 151 24.85 -2.92 11.02
C ARG A 151 25.41 -2.65 9.64
N ILE A 152 26.54 -3.27 9.35
CA ILE A 152 27.26 -3.12 8.09
C ILE A 152 27.16 -4.45 7.34
N ASP A 153 26.69 -4.40 6.10
CA ASP A 153 26.59 -5.59 5.26
C ASP A 153 27.98 -6.14 4.92
N ALA A 154 28.17 -7.44 5.13
CA ALA A 154 29.34 -8.18 4.75
C ALA A 154 29.51 -8.19 3.22
N GLN A 155 30.76 -8.31 2.78
CA GLN A 155 31.08 -8.40 1.34
C GLN A 155 31.43 -9.82 0.88
N ALA A 156 31.44 -10.77 1.81
CA ALA A 156 31.73 -12.17 1.55
C ALA A 156 31.05 -13.04 2.61
N ALA A 157 31.05 -14.35 2.37
CA ALA A 157 30.61 -15.34 3.33
C ALA A 157 31.47 -15.30 4.62
N GLY A 158 30.82 -15.45 5.76
CA GLY A 158 31.44 -15.63 7.07
C GLY A 158 31.96 -17.06 7.27
N PRO A 159 32.52 -17.39 8.44
CA PRO A 159 32.92 -18.76 8.75
C PRO A 159 31.70 -19.68 8.96
N LEU A 160 31.91 -21.00 8.95
CA LEU A 160 30.84 -21.96 9.21
C LEU A 160 30.30 -21.81 10.63
N GLY A 161 29.02 -21.45 10.73
CA GLY A 161 28.38 -20.97 11.95
C GLY A 161 27.34 -21.91 12.55
N VAL A 162 26.49 -22.43 11.68
CA VAL A 162 25.23 -23.07 12.06
C VAL A 162 25.46 -24.53 12.46
N PRO A 163 24.91 -25.00 13.59
CA PRO A 163 24.86 -26.41 13.91
C PRO A 163 23.84 -27.17 13.05
N GLU A 164 24.21 -28.33 12.50
CA GLU A 164 23.25 -29.21 11.82
C GLU A 164 22.50 -30.11 12.84
N PRO A 165 21.23 -30.47 12.61
CA PRO A 165 20.40 -31.22 13.57
C PRO A 165 21.00 -32.55 14.06
N GLN A 166 21.82 -33.19 13.24
CA GLN A 166 22.46 -34.48 13.52
C GLN A 166 23.79 -34.37 14.30
N GLU A 167 24.29 -33.17 14.56
CA GLU A 167 25.55 -32.98 15.28
C GLU A 167 25.47 -33.38 16.76
N SER A 168 26.64 -33.58 17.40
CA SER A 168 26.70 -33.88 18.83
C SER A 168 26.42 -32.64 19.67
N LEU A 169 25.84 -32.82 20.87
CA LEU A 169 25.61 -31.73 21.83
C LEU A 169 26.89 -30.91 22.12
N ALA A 170 28.06 -31.56 22.12
CA ALA A 170 29.35 -30.90 22.31
C ALA A 170 29.65 -29.90 21.19
N ASN A 171 29.35 -30.25 19.93
CA ASN A 171 29.51 -29.34 18.79
C ASN A 171 28.52 -28.18 18.86
N PHE A 172 27.24 -28.45 19.15
CA PHE A 172 26.23 -27.40 19.35
C PHE A 172 26.72 -26.38 20.39
N THR A 173 27.11 -26.87 21.57
CA THR A 173 27.60 -26.04 22.67
C THR A 173 28.83 -25.24 22.26
N GLN A 174 29.78 -25.85 21.54
CA GLN A 174 30.99 -25.17 21.09
C GLN A 174 30.72 -24.07 20.06
N LYS A 175 29.86 -24.34 19.06
CA LYS A 175 29.49 -23.37 18.03
C LYS A 175 28.77 -22.16 18.64
N LEU A 176 27.83 -22.39 19.56
CA LEU A 176 27.11 -21.31 20.24
C LEU A 176 27.98 -20.55 21.26
N ALA A 177 28.90 -21.23 21.94
CA ALA A 177 29.86 -20.56 22.80
C ALA A 177 30.78 -19.61 22.01
N ARG A 178 31.13 -19.98 20.77
CA ARG A 178 31.95 -19.13 19.88
C ARG A 178 31.22 -17.85 19.46
N SER A 179 29.90 -17.90 19.29
CA SER A 179 29.07 -16.72 19.05
C SER A 179 28.68 -15.96 20.34
N GLY A 180 29.17 -16.41 21.51
CA GLY A 180 29.01 -15.72 22.79
C GLY A 180 27.81 -16.13 23.61
N PHE A 181 27.17 -17.27 23.32
CA PHE A 181 26.05 -17.80 24.07
C PHE A 181 26.51 -18.89 25.04
N SER A 182 26.09 -18.81 26.31
CA SER A 182 26.29 -19.86 27.29
C SER A 182 25.44 -21.09 26.96
N ALA A 183 25.71 -22.23 27.61
CA ALA A 183 24.89 -23.43 27.44
C ALA A 183 23.41 -23.21 27.85
N GLU A 184 23.17 -22.43 28.91
CA GLU A 184 21.82 -22.04 29.35
C GLU A 184 21.13 -21.13 28.31
N GLU A 185 21.88 -20.17 27.75
CA GLU A 185 21.37 -19.28 26.71
C GLU A 185 21.10 -20.02 25.39
N MET A 186 21.87 -21.06 25.06
CA MET A 186 21.61 -21.94 23.93
C MET A 186 20.26 -22.66 24.08
N ILE A 187 19.97 -23.25 25.25
CA ILE A 187 18.68 -23.90 25.50
C ILE A 187 17.54 -22.91 25.30
N GLY A 188 17.64 -21.73 25.92
CA GLY A 188 16.63 -20.69 25.78
C GLY A 188 16.49 -20.20 24.33
N LEU A 189 17.59 -20.02 23.60
CA LEU A 189 17.56 -19.49 22.23
C LEU A 189 16.87 -20.47 21.29
N VAL A 190 17.13 -21.77 21.43
CA VAL A 190 16.45 -22.82 20.65
C VAL A 190 14.96 -22.87 21.00
N ALA A 191 14.60 -22.86 22.29
CA ALA A 191 13.18 -22.82 22.70
C ALA A 191 12.46 -21.58 22.15
N CYS A 192 13.07 -20.40 22.26
CA CYS A 192 12.50 -19.15 21.73
C CYS A 192 12.39 -19.15 20.20
N GLY A 193 13.34 -19.77 19.48
CA GLY A 193 13.30 -19.87 18.02
C GLY A 193 12.26 -20.87 17.52
N HIS A 194 12.10 -21.99 18.23
CA HIS A 194 11.25 -23.11 17.83
C HIS A 194 9.80 -23.02 18.36
N THR A 195 9.39 -21.96 19.03
CA THR A 195 7.93 -21.71 19.22
C THR A 195 7.23 -21.30 17.91
N LEU A 196 7.98 -20.90 16.88
CA LEU A 196 7.42 -20.58 15.56
C LEU A 196 7.91 -21.56 14.48
N GLY A 197 6.98 -22.09 13.69
CA GLY A 197 7.28 -22.87 12.49
C GLY A 197 7.45 -24.37 12.72
N GLY A 198 8.34 -24.98 11.93
CA GLY A 198 8.54 -26.43 11.94
C GLY A 198 9.54 -26.91 10.90
N VAL A 199 9.64 -28.24 10.77
CA VAL A 199 10.55 -28.92 9.84
C VAL A 199 9.80 -29.33 8.58
N HIS A 200 10.27 -28.87 7.41
CA HIS A 200 9.68 -29.22 6.12
C HIS A 200 10.14 -30.59 5.62
N SER A 201 9.18 -31.48 5.33
CA SER A 201 9.45 -32.82 4.78
C SER A 201 10.18 -32.81 3.43
N LYS A 202 10.04 -31.73 2.66
CA LYS A 202 10.75 -31.51 1.39
C LYS A 202 12.27 -31.41 1.58
N ASP A 203 12.70 -30.76 2.66
CA ASP A 203 14.11 -30.48 2.93
C ASP A 203 14.72 -31.54 3.87
N PHE A 204 13.92 -32.10 4.80
CA PHE A 204 14.33 -33.11 5.77
C PHE A 204 13.36 -34.31 5.82
N PRO A 205 13.25 -35.11 4.75
CA PRO A 205 12.32 -36.24 4.67
C PRO A 205 12.60 -37.35 5.69
N GLU A 206 13.81 -37.41 6.23
CA GLU A 206 14.23 -38.33 7.29
C GLU A 206 13.72 -37.92 8.68
N ILE A 207 13.46 -36.62 8.90
CA ILE A 207 12.89 -36.09 10.14
C ILE A 207 11.36 -36.08 10.04
N VAL A 208 10.82 -35.55 8.94
CA VAL A 208 9.38 -35.51 8.66
C VAL A 208 9.12 -36.24 7.35
N PRO A 209 8.61 -37.48 7.38
CA PRO A 209 8.37 -38.25 6.16
C PRO A 209 7.41 -37.55 5.19
N ASN A 210 7.70 -37.61 3.89
CA ASN A 210 6.84 -37.04 2.86
C ASN A 210 5.39 -37.58 2.96
N GLY A 211 4.42 -36.66 3.03
CA GLY A 211 2.99 -37.00 3.16
C GLY A 211 2.53 -37.38 4.57
N SER A 212 3.41 -37.34 5.57
CA SER A 212 3.03 -37.57 6.98
C SER A 212 2.26 -36.40 7.60
N GLN A 213 2.43 -35.20 7.06
CA GLN A 213 1.77 -33.97 7.53
C GLN A 213 0.94 -33.35 6.39
N PRO A 214 -0.26 -32.83 6.68
CA PRO A 214 -1.19 -32.33 5.66
C PRO A 214 -0.69 -31.07 4.94
N ASP A 215 0.18 -30.29 5.58
CA ASP A 215 0.82 -29.10 5.04
C ASP A 215 2.32 -29.29 4.79
N THR A 216 2.79 -30.54 4.78
CA THR A 216 4.20 -30.93 4.56
C THR A 216 5.20 -30.50 5.65
N THR A 217 4.73 -29.93 6.77
CA THR A 217 5.56 -29.44 7.88
C THR A 217 5.26 -30.17 9.17
N GLY A 218 6.30 -30.69 9.85
CA GLY A 218 6.21 -31.12 11.24
C GLY A 218 6.41 -29.92 12.15
N HIS A 219 5.34 -29.46 12.80
CA HIS A 219 5.36 -28.27 13.65
C HIS A 219 6.08 -28.53 14.96
N PHE A 220 6.69 -27.48 15.52
CA PHE A 220 7.45 -27.60 16.77
C PHE A 220 6.57 -27.63 18.02
N ASP A 221 5.38 -27.03 17.98
CA ASP A 221 4.36 -27.10 19.03
C ASP A 221 2.93 -27.07 18.43
N GLU A 222 1.90 -27.10 19.29
CA GLU A 222 0.50 -27.07 18.86
C GLU A 222 0.07 -25.69 18.28
N THR A 223 0.69 -24.60 18.73
CA THR A 223 0.28 -23.21 18.49
C THR A 223 1.12 -22.50 17.45
N ARG A 224 1.12 -23.06 16.24
CA ARG A 224 1.91 -22.65 15.07
C ARG A 224 2.10 -21.14 14.81
N THR A 225 1.12 -20.29 15.13
CA THR A 225 1.13 -18.85 14.81
C THR A 225 1.32 -17.94 16.03
N GLU A 226 1.52 -18.53 17.20
CA GLU A 226 1.65 -17.83 18.47
C GLU A 226 3.07 -17.99 19.00
N PHE A 227 3.66 -16.91 19.48
CA PHE A 227 4.93 -16.93 20.17
C PHE A 227 4.64 -17.12 21.66
N ASP A 228 4.64 -18.37 22.10
CA ASP A 228 4.26 -18.76 23.46
C ASP A 228 5.21 -19.83 24.04
N ASN A 229 4.91 -20.30 25.24
CA ASN A 229 5.75 -21.26 25.96
C ASN A 229 5.37 -22.74 25.69
N PHE A 230 4.57 -23.06 24.68
CA PHE A 230 4.08 -24.43 24.47
C PHE A 230 5.19 -25.39 24.08
N ILE A 231 6.18 -24.92 23.30
CA ILE A 231 7.45 -25.62 23.07
C ILE A 231 8.11 -26.11 24.36
N VAL A 232 7.93 -25.40 25.48
CA VAL A 232 8.48 -25.74 26.79
C VAL A 232 7.53 -26.66 27.57
N THR A 233 6.25 -26.29 27.68
CA THR A 233 5.30 -27.04 28.51
C THR A 233 5.02 -28.42 27.94
N GLU A 234 4.83 -28.53 26.62
CA GLU A 234 4.62 -29.82 25.96
C GLU A 234 5.83 -30.77 26.13
N TYR A 235 7.05 -30.21 26.08
CA TYR A 235 8.29 -30.95 26.32
C TYR A 235 8.34 -31.49 27.76
N LEU A 236 8.10 -30.63 28.77
CA LEU A 236 8.15 -31.03 30.18
C LEU A 236 7.04 -32.02 30.56
N GLU A 237 5.89 -31.96 29.89
CA GLU A 237 4.75 -32.86 30.10
C GLU A 237 4.90 -34.19 29.34
N ASN A 238 5.94 -34.36 28.54
CA ASN A 238 6.14 -35.50 27.63
C ASN A 238 5.00 -35.68 26.62
N ASN A 239 4.42 -34.58 26.13
CA ASN A 239 3.36 -34.57 25.12
C ASN A 239 3.75 -33.78 23.85
N SER A 240 5.03 -33.45 23.69
CA SER A 240 5.52 -32.67 22.55
C SER A 240 5.30 -33.37 21.22
N SER A 241 4.81 -32.61 20.24
CA SER A 241 4.71 -33.02 18.83
C SER A 241 5.94 -32.61 18.00
N ASN A 242 6.90 -31.92 18.61
CA ASN A 242 8.11 -31.43 17.97
C ASN A 242 8.90 -32.59 17.32
N PRO A 243 9.08 -32.60 15.99
CA PRO A 243 9.81 -33.67 15.32
C PRO A 243 11.30 -33.76 15.72
N LEU A 244 11.89 -32.69 16.24
CA LEU A 244 13.25 -32.66 16.80
C LEU A 244 13.30 -33.11 18.28
N VAL A 245 12.15 -33.40 18.89
CA VAL A 245 12.05 -34.05 20.21
C VAL A 245 11.72 -35.53 20.05
N VAL A 246 10.67 -35.85 19.28
CA VAL A 246 10.13 -37.21 19.16
C VAL A 246 10.63 -38.00 17.95
N GLY A 247 11.40 -37.37 17.05
CA GLY A 247 11.96 -38.00 15.86
C GLY A 247 13.10 -39.00 16.14
N PRO A 248 13.77 -39.52 15.09
CA PRO A 248 14.90 -40.43 15.23
C PRO A 248 15.98 -39.93 16.20
N MET A 249 16.62 -40.84 16.94
CA MET A 249 17.64 -40.49 17.95
C MET A 249 18.84 -39.75 17.36
N GLU A 250 19.11 -39.91 16.07
CA GLU A 250 20.17 -39.23 15.36
C GLU A 250 19.85 -37.73 15.16
N THR A 251 18.58 -37.37 14.93
CA THR A 251 18.13 -36.02 14.54
C THR A 251 17.31 -35.29 15.62
N ASN A 252 17.22 -35.85 16.82
CA ASN A 252 16.51 -35.25 17.96
C ASN A 252 17.30 -34.11 18.65
N SER A 253 17.69 -33.09 17.89
CA SER A 253 18.52 -31.98 18.38
C SER A 253 17.91 -31.28 19.59
N ASP A 254 16.61 -31.01 19.56
CA ASP A 254 15.91 -30.27 20.60
C ASP A 254 15.86 -31.09 21.89
N GLN A 255 15.57 -32.39 21.80
CA GLN A 255 15.63 -33.29 22.96
C GLN A 255 17.01 -33.29 23.63
N LYS A 256 18.09 -33.31 22.84
CA LYS A 256 19.47 -33.29 23.37
C LYS A 256 19.79 -31.96 24.03
N ILE A 257 19.37 -30.85 23.44
CA ILE A 257 19.62 -29.49 23.92
C ILE A 257 18.81 -29.22 25.18
N PHE A 258 17.50 -29.43 25.15
CA PHE A 258 16.58 -29.16 26.27
C PHE A 258 16.93 -29.96 27.52
N ALA A 259 17.42 -31.19 27.36
CA ALA A 259 17.83 -32.05 28.48
C ALA A 259 19.27 -31.80 28.98
N SER A 260 20.06 -30.96 28.30
CA SER A 260 21.51 -30.87 28.51
C SER A 260 21.94 -30.36 29.89
N ASP A 261 21.07 -29.63 30.59
CA ASP A 261 21.29 -29.13 31.95
C ASP A 261 20.43 -29.83 33.01
N GLY A 262 19.81 -30.97 32.66
CA GLY A 262 18.85 -31.65 33.52
C GLY A 262 17.47 -30.99 33.56
N ASN A 263 17.08 -30.31 32.46
CA ASN A 263 15.82 -29.58 32.29
C ASN A 263 15.68 -28.34 33.20
N VAL A 264 16.75 -27.85 33.81
CA VAL A 264 16.69 -26.71 34.74
C VAL A 264 16.23 -25.45 34.01
N THR A 265 16.81 -25.17 32.84
CA THR A 265 16.42 -24.03 32.02
C THR A 265 14.98 -24.16 31.52
N MET A 266 14.60 -25.34 31.00
CA MET A 266 13.23 -25.58 30.52
C MET A 266 12.19 -25.40 31.64
N GLN A 267 12.45 -25.90 32.85
CA GLN A 267 11.58 -25.66 34.00
C GLN A 267 11.46 -24.18 34.34
N GLY A 268 12.57 -23.42 34.25
CA GLY A 268 12.56 -21.97 34.44
C GLY A 268 11.79 -21.20 33.37
N LEU A 269 11.61 -21.78 32.19
CA LEU A 269 10.88 -21.20 31.05
C LEU A 269 9.41 -21.64 30.99
N ALA A 270 8.93 -22.46 31.92
CA ALA A 270 7.55 -22.96 31.91
C ALA A 270 6.50 -21.87 32.20
N ASP A 271 6.90 -20.75 32.80
CA ASP A 271 6.04 -19.60 33.01
C ASP A 271 6.03 -18.68 31.76
N PRO A 272 4.86 -18.30 31.21
CA PRO A 272 4.79 -17.57 29.95
C PRO A 272 5.41 -16.16 30.01
N ASP A 273 5.31 -15.46 31.14
CA ASP A 273 5.91 -14.13 31.30
C ASP A 273 7.44 -14.23 31.37
N THR A 274 7.94 -15.24 32.09
CA THR A 274 9.38 -15.54 32.18
C THR A 274 9.95 -15.95 30.83
N PHE A 275 9.23 -16.80 30.09
CA PHE A 275 9.59 -17.19 28.72
C PHE A 275 9.69 -15.96 27.82
N ALA A 276 8.65 -15.13 27.77
CA ALA A 276 8.63 -13.92 26.95
C ALA A 276 9.78 -12.96 27.33
N ALA A 277 10.01 -12.70 28.62
CA ALA A 277 11.10 -11.83 29.07
C ALA A 277 12.49 -12.38 28.69
N ARG A 278 12.68 -13.70 28.81
CA ARG A 278 13.94 -14.35 28.44
C ARG A 278 14.15 -14.33 26.93
N CYS A 279 13.12 -14.61 26.14
CA CYS A 279 13.20 -14.56 24.68
C CYS A 279 13.50 -13.16 24.16
N ALA A 280 12.90 -12.11 24.71
CA ALA A 280 13.26 -10.72 24.36
C ALA A 280 14.76 -10.44 24.57
N THR A 281 15.31 -10.92 25.68
CA THR A 281 16.74 -10.73 26.01
C THR A 281 17.65 -11.52 25.07
N LEU A 282 17.32 -12.79 24.80
CA LEU A 282 18.12 -13.67 23.96
C LEU A 282 18.08 -13.25 22.49
N PHE A 283 16.91 -12.87 21.97
CA PHE A 283 16.79 -12.37 20.60
C PHE A 283 17.47 -11.02 20.43
N ALA A 284 17.43 -10.14 21.43
CA ALA A 284 18.22 -8.89 21.40
C ALA A 284 19.73 -9.19 21.33
N LYS A 285 20.22 -10.10 22.17
CA LYS A 285 21.62 -10.55 22.11
C LYS A 285 21.97 -11.17 20.76
N MET A 286 21.07 -11.98 20.18
CA MET A 286 21.24 -12.56 18.85
C MET A 286 21.39 -11.47 17.79
N ILE A 287 20.44 -10.55 17.67
CA ILE A 287 20.52 -9.53 16.62
C ILE A 287 21.64 -8.51 16.86
N ASP A 288 22.10 -8.31 18.11
CA ASP A 288 23.19 -7.39 18.45
C ASP A 288 24.58 -8.04 18.44
N THR A 289 24.68 -9.34 18.15
CA THR A 289 25.97 -10.00 17.95
C THR A 289 26.49 -9.63 16.56
N VAL A 290 27.38 -8.65 16.51
CA VAL A 290 27.90 -8.05 15.27
C VAL A 290 29.44 -8.04 15.26
N PRO A 291 30.08 -7.83 14.09
CA PRO A 291 31.53 -7.68 14.02
C PRO A 291 32.04 -6.59 14.95
N LYS A 292 33.24 -6.76 15.50
CA LYS A 292 33.80 -5.91 16.57
C LYS A 292 33.91 -4.41 16.22
N GLU A 293 34.10 -4.10 14.94
CA GLU A 293 34.24 -2.73 14.45
C GLU A 293 32.88 -2.02 14.28
N VAL A 294 31.77 -2.75 14.33
CA VAL A 294 30.42 -2.20 14.20
C VAL A 294 29.97 -1.60 15.52
N GLN A 295 29.59 -0.32 15.47
CA GLN A 295 28.99 0.38 16.62
C GLN A 295 27.50 0.57 16.37
N LEU A 296 26.70 -0.18 17.13
CA LEU A 296 25.25 -0.06 17.07
C LEU A 296 24.77 1.20 17.79
N THR A 297 23.63 1.72 17.36
CA THR A 297 22.92 2.80 18.06
C THR A 297 22.49 2.35 19.46
N PRO A 298 22.10 3.28 20.35
CA PRO A 298 21.19 2.94 21.44
C PRO A 298 19.91 2.27 20.91
N VAL A 299 19.15 1.63 21.80
CA VAL A 299 17.86 1.01 21.44
C VAL A 299 16.97 2.05 20.77
N ILE A 300 16.43 1.70 19.60
CA ILE A 300 15.49 2.55 18.89
C ILE A 300 14.17 2.57 19.66
N ILE A 301 13.70 3.78 19.90
CA ILE A 301 12.43 4.11 20.51
C ILE A 301 11.74 5.15 19.61
N PRO A 302 10.41 5.18 19.57
CA PRO A 302 9.71 6.16 18.76
C PRO A 302 10.01 7.61 19.19
N TYR A 303 10.22 8.49 18.22
CA TYR A 303 10.30 9.94 18.48
C TYR A 303 8.98 10.46 19.05
N GLU A 304 9.06 11.32 20.06
CA GLU A 304 7.89 12.09 20.54
C GLU A 304 7.36 13.05 19.46
N ILE A 305 8.30 13.72 18.78
CA ILE A 305 8.04 14.61 17.64
C ILE A 305 9.04 14.25 16.54
N LYS A 306 8.56 13.93 15.33
CA LYS A 306 9.39 13.63 14.17
C LYS A 306 8.96 14.47 12.96
N PRO A 307 9.82 15.34 12.44
CA PRO A 307 9.60 15.97 11.14
C PRO A 307 9.71 14.98 9.98
N LYS A 308 8.94 15.21 8.91
CA LYS A 308 9.03 14.45 7.65
C LYS A 308 8.83 15.39 6.46
N GLU A 309 9.67 15.23 5.44
CA GLU A 309 9.59 16.02 4.19
C GLU A 309 9.56 17.53 4.43
N VAL A 310 10.25 17.99 5.48
CA VAL A 310 10.43 19.42 5.76
C VAL A 310 11.41 20.00 4.75
N ARG A 311 10.93 20.91 3.90
CA ARG A 311 11.68 21.46 2.77
C ARG A 311 11.38 22.93 2.54
N LEU A 312 12.33 23.57 1.88
CA LEU A 312 12.16 24.86 1.22
C LEU A 312 12.04 24.62 -0.29
N THR A 313 11.17 25.39 -0.95
CA THR A 313 11.10 25.46 -2.42
C THR A 313 10.98 26.91 -2.85
N VAL A 314 11.53 27.26 -4.01
CA VAL A 314 11.41 28.62 -4.55
C VAL A 314 9.98 28.83 -5.03
N ALA A 315 9.33 29.89 -4.56
CA ALA A 315 7.97 30.25 -4.98
C ALA A 315 8.00 31.35 -6.05
N ASP A 316 8.82 32.38 -5.84
CA ASP A 316 9.05 33.50 -6.76
C ASP A 316 10.40 34.17 -6.47
N SER A 317 10.70 35.30 -7.13
CA SER A 317 11.97 36.03 -7.03
C SER A 317 12.25 36.68 -5.67
N THR A 318 11.35 36.57 -4.69
CA THR A 318 11.53 37.12 -3.34
C THR A 318 11.10 36.17 -2.22
N THR A 319 10.44 35.06 -2.57
CA THR A 319 9.72 34.22 -1.62
C THR A 319 10.13 32.75 -1.75
N LEU A 320 10.35 32.12 -0.60
CA LEU A 320 10.47 30.67 -0.46
C LEU A 320 9.20 30.11 0.17
N ASN A 321 8.76 28.94 -0.27
CA ASN A 321 7.74 28.16 0.42
C ASN A 321 8.43 27.19 1.40
N PHE A 322 8.04 27.25 2.68
CA PHE A 322 8.46 26.35 3.75
C PHE A 322 7.31 25.42 4.09
N ALA A 323 7.49 24.12 3.85
CA ALA A 323 6.44 23.13 4.00
C ALA A 323 6.97 21.79 4.52
N GLY A 324 6.09 21.00 5.11
CA GLY A 324 6.39 19.65 5.57
C GLY A 324 5.31 19.10 6.51
N ASP A 325 5.61 17.94 7.10
CA ASP A 325 4.75 17.28 8.07
C ASP A 325 5.47 17.11 9.42
N ILE A 326 4.72 17.21 10.51
CA ILE A 326 5.16 16.91 11.88
C ILE A 326 4.36 15.72 12.39
N ARG A 327 5.05 14.61 12.69
CA ARG A 327 4.48 13.46 13.38
C ARG A 327 4.56 13.67 14.89
N VAL A 328 3.43 13.58 15.57
CA VAL A 328 3.33 13.62 17.03
C VAL A 328 2.95 12.22 17.54
N ARG A 329 3.70 11.69 18.49
CA ARG A 329 3.34 10.42 19.16
C ARG A 329 2.16 10.63 20.09
N THR A 330 1.02 10.02 19.77
CA THR A 330 -0.24 10.19 20.48
C THR A 330 -0.58 9.07 21.46
N THR A 331 0.27 8.05 21.57
CA THR A 331 0.22 7.08 22.67
C THR A 331 0.40 7.74 24.03
N VAL A 332 1.36 8.67 24.11
CA VAL A 332 1.73 9.40 25.34
C VAL A 332 0.77 10.56 25.59
N ARG A 333 0.33 11.21 24.52
CA ARG A 333 -0.61 12.34 24.52
C ARG A 333 -1.76 12.08 23.54
N PRO A 334 -2.92 11.58 24.00
CA PRO A 334 -4.03 11.25 23.11
C PRO A 334 -4.37 12.40 22.16
N ALA A 335 -4.64 12.10 20.89
CA ALA A 335 -4.92 13.12 19.88
C ALA A 335 -6.08 14.05 20.28
N SER A 336 -7.10 13.50 20.98
CA SER A 336 -8.23 14.26 21.53
C SER A 336 -7.84 15.33 22.55
N ASN A 337 -6.64 15.24 23.13
CA ASN A 337 -6.13 16.20 24.10
C ASN A 337 -5.26 17.26 23.43
N ILE A 338 -4.96 17.17 22.14
CA ILE A 338 -4.16 18.16 21.42
C ILE A 338 -5.10 19.22 20.84
N SER A 339 -4.91 20.48 21.22
CA SER A 339 -5.71 21.60 20.71
C SER A 339 -5.05 22.28 19.50
N ILE A 340 -3.74 22.46 19.55
CA ILE A 340 -2.97 23.06 18.45
C ILE A 340 -1.53 22.54 18.44
N VAL A 341 -1.00 22.32 17.24
CA VAL A 341 0.43 22.11 17.00
C VAL A 341 0.96 23.32 16.21
N GLU A 342 2.06 23.89 16.66
CA GLU A 342 2.62 25.13 16.11
C GLU A 342 4.12 24.98 15.85
N ILE A 343 4.59 25.59 14.77
CA ILE A 343 6.02 25.67 14.47
C ILE A 343 6.52 27.08 14.75
N VAL A 344 7.58 27.19 15.54
CA VAL A 344 8.24 28.46 15.83
C VAL A 344 9.57 28.50 15.11
N GLY A 345 9.59 29.19 13.96
CA GLY A 345 10.77 29.33 13.11
C GLY A 345 11.77 30.36 13.66
N LYS A 346 13.05 29.98 13.66
CA LYS A 346 14.20 30.85 13.91
C LYS A 346 14.83 31.21 12.58
N ARG A 347 14.99 32.51 12.32
CA ARG A 347 15.61 33.02 11.10
C ARG A 347 17.12 33.19 11.28
N ILE A 348 17.82 33.28 10.15
CA ILE A 348 19.29 33.45 10.12
C ILE A 348 19.77 34.76 10.78
N ASP A 349 18.93 35.80 10.78
CA ASP A 349 19.20 37.08 11.47
C ASP A 349 18.95 37.00 12.99
N ASN A 350 18.76 35.79 13.54
CA ASN A 350 18.39 35.52 14.93
C ASN A 350 17.06 36.14 15.37
N THR A 351 16.23 36.62 14.44
CA THR A 351 14.86 37.04 14.77
C THR A 351 13.93 35.83 14.77
N THR A 352 13.04 35.78 15.76
CA THR A 352 12.02 34.74 15.84
C THR A 352 10.85 35.14 14.97
N GLN A 353 10.46 34.29 14.02
CA GLN A 353 9.22 34.49 13.27
C GLN A 353 8.04 33.95 14.07
N THR A 354 6.91 34.67 14.03
CA THR A 354 5.65 34.32 14.68
C THR A 354 5.24 32.88 14.37
N SER A 355 4.55 32.26 15.34
CA SER A 355 3.94 30.93 15.24
C SER A 355 3.34 30.68 13.85
N LEU A 356 3.86 29.65 13.17
CA LEU A 356 3.30 29.12 11.94
C LEU A 356 2.27 28.07 12.36
N GLY A 357 0.98 28.39 12.18
CA GLY A 357 -0.09 27.44 12.49
C GLY A 357 0.05 26.20 11.62
N THR A 358 0.21 25.03 12.23
CA THR A 358 0.06 23.76 11.52
C THR A 358 -1.42 23.41 11.42
N ARG A 359 -1.79 22.59 10.44
CA ARG A 359 -3.13 22.01 10.37
C ARG A 359 -2.98 20.51 10.57
N GLN A 360 -3.74 19.96 11.50
CA GLN A 360 -3.91 18.51 11.58
C GLN A 360 -4.39 18.02 10.21
N ILE A 361 -3.76 16.96 9.72
CA ILE A 361 -4.24 16.31 8.50
C ILE A 361 -5.52 15.56 8.88
N LEU A 362 -6.68 16.07 8.46
CA LEU A 362 -8.00 15.54 8.83
C LEU A 362 -8.29 14.22 8.11
N ASP A 363 -8.93 13.28 8.82
CA ASP A 363 -9.50 12.01 8.32
C ASP A 363 -8.55 11.05 7.57
N ASP A 364 -7.24 11.13 7.80
CA ASP A 364 -6.27 10.11 7.34
C ASP A 364 -4.91 10.20 8.06
N GLY A 365 -4.54 11.36 8.63
CA GLY A 365 -3.25 11.67 9.25
C GLY A 365 -2.90 10.93 10.54
N THR A 366 -3.41 9.73 10.78
CA THR A 366 -2.95 8.88 11.90
C THR A 366 -2.15 7.71 11.36
N SER A 367 -1.04 7.38 12.00
CA SER A 367 -0.30 6.15 11.76
C SER A 367 -0.17 5.37 13.05
N PHE A 368 0.02 4.07 12.97
CA PHE A 368 0.17 3.24 14.16
C PHE A 368 1.18 2.10 13.95
N SER A 369 1.75 1.66 15.05
CA SER A 369 2.42 0.37 15.20
C SER A 369 1.56 -0.53 16.10
N ARG A 370 2.08 -1.70 16.48
CA ARG A 370 1.43 -2.54 17.49
C ARG A 370 1.35 -1.84 18.86
N ASP A 371 2.34 -0.99 19.16
CA ASP A 371 2.57 -0.43 20.49
C ASP A 371 2.29 1.08 20.56
N ASP A 372 2.21 1.74 19.41
CA ASP A 372 2.14 3.19 19.34
C ASP A 372 1.12 3.73 18.33
N THR A 373 0.57 4.89 18.66
CA THR A 373 -0.25 5.70 17.76
C THR A 373 0.43 7.04 17.54
N PHE A 374 0.27 7.59 16.33
CA PHE A 374 0.82 8.86 15.93
C PHE A 374 -0.23 9.66 15.17
N THR A 375 -0.17 10.98 15.29
CA THR A 375 -0.99 11.93 14.50
C THR A 375 -0.06 12.91 13.78
N TRP A 376 -0.41 13.23 12.53
CA TRP A 376 0.39 14.03 11.63
C TRP A 376 -0.24 15.40 11.40
N TYR A 377 0.61 16.42 11.34
CA TYR A 377 0.23 17.82 11.18
C TYR A 377 1.04 18.42 10.04
N SER A 378 0.36 18.84 8.97
CA SER A 378 1.02 19.49 7.83
C SER A 378 1.11 21.00 8.03
N PHE A 379 2.13 21.58 7.42
CA PHE A 379 2.26 23.03 7.30
C PHE A 379 2.78 23.40 5.91
N SER A 380 2.38 24.57 5.44
CA SER A 380 2.96 25.22 4.27
C SER A 380 2.78 26.72 4.45
N THR A 381 3.87 27.48 4.33
CA THR A 381 3.87 28.93 4.48
C THR A 381 4.92 29.56 3.60
N ASN A 382 4.72 30.83 3.27
CA ASN A 382 5.69 31.61 2.52
C ASN A 382 6.60 32.40 3.47
N VAL A 383 7.90 32.38 3.19
CA VAL A 383 8.95 33.08 3.94
C VAL A 383 9.83 33.89 3.00
N SER A 384 10.41 34.98 3.49
CA SER A 384 11.29 35.83 2.68
C SER A 384 12.57 35.09 2.32
N SER A 385 13.00 35.15 1.05
CA SER A 385 14.30 34.62 0.61
C SER A 385 15.48 35.35 1.26
N SER A 386 15.30 36.61 1.63
CA SER A 386 16.34 37.45 2.22
C SER A 386 16.60 37.16 3.71
N SER A 387 15.70 36.43 4.38
CA SER A 387 15.83 36.01 5.78
C SER A 387 15.09 34.67 5.97
N PRO A 388 15.68 33.57 5.44
CA PRO A 388 15.07 32.25 5.50
C PRO A 388 15.07 31.69 6.93
N ILE A 389 14.23 30.68 7.15
CA ILE A 389 14.20 29.91 8.41
C ILE A 389 15.40 28.96 8.43
N GLU A 390 16.25 29.07 9.46
CA GLU A 390 17.42 28.19 9.65
C GLU A 390 17.10 26.95 10.49
N SER A 391 16.16 27.08 11.42
CA SER A 391 15.74 26.03 12.34
C SER A 391 14.37 26.36 12.94
N TYR A 392 13.75 25.40 13.63
CA TYR A 392 12.48 25.63 14.31
C TYR A 392 12.34 24.77 15.56
N THR A 393 11.38 25.14 16.41
CA THR A 393 10.86 24.30 17.49
C THR A 393 9.39 23.99 17.26
N VAL A 394 8.90 22.91 17.86
CA VAL A 394 7.49 22.50 17.77
C VAL A 394 6.83 22.71 19.13
N LYS A 395 5.69 23.39 19.14
CA LYS A 395 4.85 23.55 20.33
C LYS A 395 3.59 22.71 20.18
N VAL A 396 3.28 21.91 21.19
CA VAL A 396 2.04 21.14 21.27
C VAL A 396 1.24 21.70 22.45
N THR A 397 0.13 22.37 22.16
CA THR A 397 -0.77 22.86 23.19
C THR A 397 -1.88 21.85 23.40
N LEU A 398 -2.13 21.51 24.66
CA LEU A 398 -3.18 20.58 25.05
C LEU A 398 -4.52 21.31 25.28
N THR A 399 -5.62 20.58 25.31
CA THR A 399 -6.97 21.12 25.54
C THR A 399 -7.16 21.74 26.93
N ASN A 400 -6.31 21.38 27.90
CA ASN A 400 -6.26 22.00 29.22
C ASN A 400 -5.41 23.28 29.29
N GLY A 401 -4.81 23.70 28.17
CA GLY A 401 -3.94 24.88 28.07
C GLY A 401 -2.46 24.65 28.41
N THR A 402 -2.04 23.43 28.78
CA THR A 402 -0.61 23.09 28.93
C THR A 402 0.09 23.17 27.58
N VAL A 403 1.28 23.77 27.53
CA VAL A 403 2.11 23.87 26.32
C VAL A 403 3.38 23.06 26.49
N GLU A 404 3.53 22.03 25.67
CA GLU A 404 4.76 21.24 25.55
C GLU A 404 5.62 21.86 24.45
N THR A 405 6.89 22.18 24.76
CA THR A 405 7.85 22.68 23.78
C THR A 405 8.87 21.58 23.47
N HIS A 406 8.98 21.24 22.19
CA HIS A 406 9.92 20.26 21.68
C HIS A 406 10.98 20.98 20.84
N ASP A 407 12.20 20.97 21.35
CA ASP A 407 13.36 21.68 20.80
C ASP A 407 14.45 20.74 20.32
N ASN A 408 14.09 19.49 20.00
CA ASN A 408 15.01 18.49 19.48
C ASN A 408 16.23 18.27 20.40
N ASN A 409 15.97 18.06 21.70
CA ASN A 409 16.97 17.88 22.76
C ASN A 409 17.94 19.07 22.87
N GLY A 410 17.41 20.29 22.81
CA GLY A 410 18.17 21.54 22.90
C GLY A 410 18.90 21.98 21.63
N ARG A 411 18.74 21.26 20.50
CA ARG A 411 19.43 21.58 19.23
C ARG A 411 18.59 22.36 18.22
N SER A 412 17.28 22.47 18.45
CA SER A 412 16.27 22.85 17.44
C SER A 412 16.23 21.89 16.24
N PHE A 413 15.12 21.88 15.49
CA PHE A 413 15.00 21.12 14.25
C PHE A 413 15.65 21.93 13.12
N PRO A 414 16.70 21.43 12.44
CA PRO A 414 17.36 22.17 11.38
C PRO A 414 16.51 22.27 10.11
N VAL A 415 16.72 23.34 9.32
CA VAL A 415 16.14 23.52 7.98
C VAL A 415 17.28 23.70 6.97
N PRO A 416 17.31 22.93 5.87
CA PRO A 416 18.34 23.06 4.83
C PRO A 416 18.07 24.34 4.01
N HIS A 417 18.61 25.47 4.47
CA HIS A 417 18.34 26.80 3.90
C HIS A 417 19.46 27.33 2.99
N LEU A 418 20.65 26.71 3.04
CA LEU A 418 21.80 27.06 2.18
C LEU A 418 21.83 26.26 0.88
N LEU A 419 21.30 25.04 0.90
CA LEU A 419 21.20 24.13 -0.23
C LEU A 419 19.87 23.38 -0.08
N PHE A 420 18.99 23.42 -1.07
CA PHE A 420 17.74 22.66 -1.02
C PHE A 420 17.23 22.24 -2.40
N PHE A 421 16.72 21.01 -2.44
CA PHE A 421 16.16 20.36 -3.63
C PHE A 421 14.91 21.07 -4.15
N GLN A 422 14.77 21.15 -5.49
CA GLN A 422 13.56 21.63 -6.16
C GLN A 422 12.82 20.51 -6.88
N PRO A 423 11.76 19.94 -6.26
CA PRO A 423 10.98 18.89 -6.89
C PRO A 423 10.35 19.31 -8.22
N SER A 424 9.88 20.55 -8.35
CA SER A 424 9.19 21.05 -9.54
C SER A 424 10.10 21.31 -10.75
N ALA A 425 11.39 21.54 -10.51
CA ALA A 425 12.39 21.78 -11.55
C ALA A 425 13.23 20.54 -11.85
N SER A 426 13.12 19.51 -11.02
CA SER A 426 13.80 18.23 -11.21
C SER A 426 12.89 17.26 -11.95
N CYS A 427 13.46 16.34 -12.71
CA CYS A 427 12.67 15.40 -13.47
C CYS A 427 13.39 14.06 -13.67
N ARG A 428 12.59 13.06 -14.01
CA ARG A 428 13.02 11.72 -14.37
C ARG A 428 12.59 11.43 -15.79
N GLY A 429 13.52 11.01 -16.64
CA GLY A 429 13.20 10.62 -18.01
C GLY A 429 12.18 9.49 -18.09
N GLU A 430 11.55 9.33 -19.26
CA GLU A 430 10.57 8.27 -19.48
C GLU A 430 11.24 6.91 -19.75
N ARG A 431 10.69 5.86 -19.15
CA ARG A 431 11.07 4.47 -19.45
C ARG A 431 10.42 4.07 -20.78
N GLY A 432 11.17 4.17 -21.87
CA GLY A 432 10.80 3.54 -23.14
C GLY A 432 10.93 2.01 -23.11
N ASN A 433 10.59 1.33 -24.20
CA ASN A 433 10.79 -0.12 -24.37
C ASN A 433 12.26 -0.55 -24.56
N SER A 434 13.23 0.36 -24.37
CA SER A 434 14.65 0.10 -24.56
C SER A 434 15.37 -0.19 -23.24
N SER A 435 16.42 -1.01 -23.29
CA SER A 435 17.38 -1.20 -22.19
C SER A 435 18.39 -0.04 -22.07
N ALA A 436 18.17 1.09 -22.74
CA ALA A 436 19.03 2.26 -22.68
C ALA A 436 18.85 2.98 -21.31
N PRO A 437 19.93 3.57 -20.75
CA PRO A 437 19.82 4.35 -19.53
C PRO A 437 18.83 5.52 -19.66
N ILE A 438 18.09 5.80 -18.59
CA ILE A 438 17.11 6.88 -18.52
C ILE A 438 17.77 8.09 -17.87
N ASP A 439 17.90 9.19 -18.60
CA ASP A 439 18.46 10.41 -18.02
C ASP A 439 17.54 10.97 -16.93
N SER A 440 18.12 11.32 -15.79
CA SER A 440 17.42 12.02 -14.72
C SER A 440 18.14 13.29 -14.35
N THR A 441 17.36 14.33 -14.04
CA THR A 441 17.86 15.65 -13.73
C THR A 441 17.42 16.05 -12.32
N VAL A 442 18.39 16.36 -11.48
CA VAL A 442 18.18 16.90 -10.14
C VAL A 442 18.55 18.37 -10.14
N VAL A 443 17.63 19.22 -9.67
CA VAL A 443 17.81 20.67 -9.55
C VAL A 443 17.76 21.08 -8.09
N ALA A 444 18.66 21.97 -7.69
CA ALA A 444 18.73 22.56 -6.36
C ALA A 444 18.85 24.08 -6.43
N ALA A 445 18.32 24.75 -5.40
CA ALA A 445 18.64 26.14 -5.11
C ALA A 445 19.83 26.19 -4.16
N VAL A 446 20.81 27.03 -4.48
CA VAL A 446 22.07 27.15 -3.72
C VAL A 446 22.26 28.60 -3.32
N HIS A 447 22.39 28.85 -2.01
CA HIS A 447 22.56 30.21 -1.49
C HIS A 447 23.94 30.76 -1.88
N GLN A 448 24.01 32.04 -2.24
CA GLN A 448 25.24 32.72 -2.68
C GLN A 448 26.38 32.62 -1.65
N SER A 449 26.06 32.53 -0.35
CA SER A 449 27.09 32.34 0.69
C SER A 449 27.79 30.98 0.60
N LEU A 450 27.14 29.95 0.08
CA LEU A 450 27.75 28.64 -0.12
C LEU A 450 28.70 28.68 -1.33
N LEU A 451 28.28 29.35 -2.40
CA LEU A 451 29.09 29.56 -3.62
C LEU A 451 30.38 30.34 -3.35
N SER A 452 30.37 31.22 -2.36
CA SER A 452 31.55 31.97 -1.94
C SER A 452 32.55 31.17 -1.11
N ARG A 453 32.21 29.93 -0.71
CA ARG A 453 32.94 29.14 0.30
C ARG A 453 33.47 27.78 -0.18
N SER A 454 32.93 27.18 -1.24
CA SER A 454 33.22 25.77 -1.58
C SER A 454 33.33 25.44 -3.07
N ASP A 455 33.74 24.20 -3.34
CA ASP A 455 33.50 23.49 -4.59
C ASP A 455 31.99 23.36 -4.89
N SER A 456 31.64 23.17 -6.17
CA SER A 456 30.24 23.07 -6.61
C SER A 456 29.52 21.91 -5.90
N PRO A 457 28.22 22.05 -5.56
CA PRO A 457 27.47 20.98 -4.92
C PRO A 457 27.45 19.73 -5.80
N ILE A 458 27.28 18.58 -5.17
CA ILE A 458 27.21 17.28 -5.84
C ILE A 458 25.86 16.61 -5.56
N VAL A 459 25.43 15.75 -6.47
CA VAL A 459 24.39 14.77 -6.24
C VAL A 459 25.07 13.43 -6.03
N ARG A 460 24.94 12.86 -4.82
CA ARG A 460 25.31 11.49 -4.51
C ARG A 460 24.12 10.59 -4.77
N VAL A 461 24.25 9.70 -5.74
CA VAL A 461 23.20 8.77 -6.14
C VAL A 461 23.52 7.41 -5.57
N THR A 462 22.61 6.84 -4.80
CA THR A 462 22.70 5.48 -4.30
C THR A 462 21.78 4.59 -5.13
N ALA A 463 22.36 3.60 -5.79
CA ALA A 463 21.64 2.67 -6.66
C ALA A 463 21.92 1.21 -6.32
N ARG A 464 20.88 0.39 -6.45
CA ARG A 464 21.03 -1.06 -6.41
C ARG A 464 21.68 -1.55 -7.71
N LYS A 465 22.77 -2.29 -7.57
CA LYS A 465 23.44 -2.97 -8.69
C LYS A 465 23.33 -4.47 -8.49
N ALA A 466 22.90 -5.17 -9.54
CA ALA A 466 22.88 -6.62 -9.53
C ALA A 466 24.31 -7.18 -9.37
N ARG A 467 24.49 -8.17 -8.50
CA ARG A 467 25.76 -8.90 -8.36
C ARG A 467 25.92 -9.91 -9.50
N ALA A 468 27.15 -10.11 -9.98
CA ALA A 468 27.45 -10.94 -11.15
C ALA A 468 27.42 -12.46 -10.88
N ALA A 469 27.56 -12.87 -9.63
CA ALA A 469 27.38 -14.24 -9.16
C ALA A 469 26.20 -14.28 -8.20
N THR A 470 25.49 -15.41 -8.12
CA THR A 470 24.46 -15.66 -7.10
C THR A 470 25.03 -15.26 -5.74
N PRO A 471 24.42 -14.24 -5.12
CA PRO A 471 23.07 -14.36 -4.58
C PRO A 471 22.07 -13.26 -5.03
N ARG A 472 20.78 -13.46 -4.69
CA ARG A 472 19.60 -12.70 -5.19
C ARG A 472 19.48 -11.24 -4.68
N VAL A 473 20.41 -10.76 -3.85
CA VAL A 473 20.37 -9.42 -3.25
C VAL A 473 21.34 -8.48 -3.96
N PRO A 474 20.88 -7.32 -4.45
CA PRO A 474 21.75 -6.33 -5.10
C PRO A 474 22.70 -5.67 -4.10
N GLU A 475 23.86 -5.20 -4.58
CA GLU A 475 24.74 -4.32 -3.81
C GLU A 475 24.29 -2.85 -3.96
N LEU A 476 24.51 -2.02 -2.93
CA LEU A 476 24.35 -0.57 -3.06
C LEU A 476 25.65 0.02 -3.62
N VAL A 477 25.51 0.86 -4.65
CA VAL A 477 26.61 1.60 -5.25
C VAL A 477 26.29 3.08 -5.19
N GLU A 478 27.20 3.84 -4.62
CA GLU A 478 27.14 5.30 -4.59
C GLU A 478 27.93 5.90 -5.77
N ARG A 479 27.42 6.98 -6.34
CA ARG A 479 28.08 7.76 -7.38
C ARG A 479 27.90 9.24 -7.12
N ASP A 480 29.01 9.98 -7.08
CA ASP A 480 29.00 11.42 -6.92
C ASP A 480 29.01 12.11 -8.29
N ILE A 481 28.10 13.06 -8.47
CA ILE A 481 27.84 13.73 -9.74
C ILE A 481 27.90 15.23 -9.48
N GLY A 482 28.85 15.91 -10.11
CA GLY A 482 28.98 17.36 -9.98
C GLY A 482 27.74 18.08 -10.52
N MET A 483 27.26 19.07 -9.77
CA MET A 483 26.22 19.97 -10.25
C MET A 483 26.85 21.18 -10.95
N GLU A 484 26.24 21.61 -12.04
CA GLU A 484 26.61 22.82 -12.78
C GLU A 484 25.57 23.93 -12.55
N THR A 485 26.00 25.18 -12.70
CA THR A 485 25.07 26.31 -12.70
C THR A 485 24.09 26.20 -13.87
N TRP A 486 22.82 26.48 -13.62
CA TRP A 486 21.78 26.39 -14.63
C TRP A 486 21.14 27.75 -14.87
N VAL A 487 21.16 28.20 -16.13
CA VAL A 487 20.49 29.41 -16.59
C VAL A 487 19.67 29.01 -17.80
N ASP A 488 18.35 29.07 -17.69
CA ASP A 488 17.40 28.71 -18.73
C ASP A 488 16.22 29.68 -18.66
N ASP A 489 15.75 30.16 -19.80
CA ASP A 489 14.71 31.18 -19.92
C ASP A 489 13.32 30.65 -19.48
N GLU A 490 13.17 29.33 -19.33
CA GLU A 490 11.93 28.66 -18.93
C GLU A 490 11.84 28.35 -17.42
N VAL A 491 12.86 28.69 -16.63
CA VAL A 491 12.91 28.40 -15.18
C VAL A 491 12.24 29.53 -14.39
N PRO A 492 11.49 29.23 -13.32
CA PRO A 492 10.98 30.27 -12.42
C PRO A 492 12.08 31.25 -11.99
N GLU A 493 11.71 32.53 -11.97
CA GLU A 493 12.58 33.61 -11.49
C GLU A 493 13.05 33.27 -10.05
N ILE A 494 14.36 33.17 -9.85
CA ILE A 494 14.96 32.79 -8.57
C ILE A 494 15.32 34.03 -7.74
N PRO A 495 15.21 33.98 -6.40
CA PRO A 495 15.70 35.07 -5.58
C PRO A 495 17.19 35.32 -5.76
N LYS A 496 17.59 36.60 -5.73
CA LYS A 496 18.98 37.04 -5.91
C LYS A 496 19.96 36.43 -4.89
N GLU A 497 19.46 36.00 -3.73
CA GLU A 497 20.23 35.32 -2.70
C GLU A 497 20.61 33.88 -3.07
N TYR A 498 20.03 33.33 -4.14
CA TYR A 498 20.21 31.95 -4.58
C TYR A 498 20.63 31.86 -6.05
N ALA A 499 21.16 30.71 -6.45
CA ALA A 499 21.42 30.32 -7.83
C ALA A 499 20.92 28.90 -8.10
N TRP A 500 20.49 28.65 -9.33
CA TRP A 500 20.09 27.32 -9.78
C TRP A 500 21.30 26.45 -10.09
N PHE A 501 21.26 25.21 -9.59
CA PHE A 501 22.22 24.17 -9.92
C PHE A 501 21.49 22.94 -10.42
N ARG A 502 22.06 22.25 -11.41
CA ARG A 502 21.53 21.00 -11.94
C ARG A 502 22.62 19.94 -12.06
N ALA A 503 22.24 18.68 -11.87
CA ALA A 503 23.02 17.53 -12.33
C ALA A 503 22.11 16.64 -13.18
N THR A 504 22.63 16.16 -14.31
CA THR A 504 21.95 15.18 -15.15
C THR A 504 22.80 13.92 -15.22
N TYR A 505 22.17 12.77 -15.09
CA TYR A 505 22.89 11.50 -15.09
C TYR A 505 22.04 10.33 -15.57
N PRO A 506 22.69 9.31 -16.16
CA PRO A 506 21.99 8.14 -16.67
C PRO A 506 21.60 7.19 -15.53
N LEU A 507 20.34 6.74 -15.55
CA LEU A 507 19.84 5.71 -14.65
C LEU A 507 19.74 4.36 -15.34
N ASP A 508 20.19 3.31 -14.66
CA ASP A 508 19.90 1.93 -15.04
C ASP A 508 18.39 1.66 -14.91
N PRO A 509 17.70 1.26 -16.00
CA PRO A 509 16.28 0.91 -15.95
C PRO A 509 15.93 -0.22 -14.97
N MET A 510 16.89 -1.10 -14.62
CA MET A 510 16.70 -2.18 -13.65
C MET A 510 16.81 -1.70 -12.19
N ALA A 511 17.51 -0.58 -11.95
CA ALA A 511 17.66 0.02 -10.62
C ALA A 511 16.65 1.16 -10.37
N PHE A 512 15.78 1.42 -11.34
CA PHE A 512 14.92 2.60 -11.44
C PHE A 512 13.96 2.80 -10.25
N ASP A 513 13.40 1.73 -9.69
CA ASP A 513 12.40 1.79 -8.62
C ASP A 513 13.02 1.85 -7.21
N PHE A 514 14.35 1.73 -7.10
CA PHE A 514 15.03 1.45 -5.83
C PHE A 514 16.24 2.35 -5.55
N GLN A 515 16.31 3.49 -6.21
CA GLN A 515 17.38 4.48 -6.02
C GLN A 515 17.00 5.53 -4.97
N SER A 516 18.02 6.12 -4.35
CA SER A 516 17.91 7.32 -3.52
C SER A 516 19.04 8.28 -3.87
N PHE A 517 18.90 9.55 -3.49
CA PHE A 517 19.97 10.52 -3.69
C PHE A 517 20.06 11.52 -2.54
N ASP A 518 21.29 11.97 -2.33
CA ASP A 518 21.60 13.08 -1.46
C ASP A 518 22.20 14.21 -2.31
N ILE A 519 21.78 15.45 -2.05
CA ILE A 519 22.46 16.64 -2.56
C ILE A 519 23.38 17.12 -1.46
N ILE A 520 24.68 17.16 -1.74
CA ILE A 520 25.72 17.38 -0.74
C ILE A 520 26.55 18.59 -1.14
N SER A 521 26.82 19.46 -0.17
CA SER A 521 27.89 20.45 -0.25
C SER A 521 29.18 19.86 0.34
N PRO A 522 30.26 19.68 -0.44
CA PRO A 522 31.48 19.00 0.00
C PRO A 522 32.12 19.55 1.29
N ASP A 523 31.96 20.85 1.58
CA ASP A 523 32.66 21.54 2.67
C ASP A 523 31.83 21.83 3.93
N ASP A 524 30.51 21.56 3.97
CA ASP A 524 29.61 22.03 5.06
C ASP A 524 29.11 20.93 6.02
N GLY A 525 29.71 19.73 5.97
CA GLY A 525 29.30 18.59 6.80
C GLY A 525 27.81 18.23 6.65
N GLU A 526 27.14 17.81 7.73
CA GLU A 526 25.71 17.40 7.72
C GLU A 526 24.73 18.54 7.40
N ARG A 527 25.13 19.82 7.49
CA ARG A 527 24.22 20.97 7.34
C ARG A 527 23.87 21.29 5.88
N GLY A 528 24.70 20.85 4.95
CA GLY A 528 24.51 20.98 3.51
C GLY A 528 24.02 19.71 2.83
N VAL A 529 23.54 18.71 3.58
CA VAL A 529 23.02 17.45 3.02
C VAL A 529 21.49 17.54 2.92
N VAL A 530 20.97 17.47 1.70
CA VAL A 530 19.54 17.37 1.42
C VAL A 530 19.26 15.97 0.93
N ILE A 531 18.40 15.27 1.66
CA ILE A 531 18.09 13.86 1.40
C ILE A 531 16.75 13.84 0.67
N ASP A 532 16.70 13.19 -0.48
CA ASP A 532 15.44 12.92 -1.17
C ASP A 532 15.43 11.48 -1.70
N ASP A 533 14.48 10.70 -1.21
CA ASP A 533 14.27 9.34 -1.70
C ASP A 533 13.72 9.44 -3.13
N PHE A 534 14.44 8.94 -4.13
CA PHE A 534 14.14 9.02 -5.58
C PHE A 534 12.75 8.47 -5.98
N ARG A 535 11.95 7.97 -5.03
CA ARG A 535 10.56 7.57 -5.20
C ARG A 535 9.66 8.67 -5.76
N LYS A 536 10.11 9.94 -5.84
CA LYS A 536 9.23 11.11 -6.06
C LYS A 536 9.64 12.10 -7.17
N LEU A 537 10.70 11.87 -7.95
CA LEU A 537 10.96 12.77 -9.07
C LEU A 537 9.81 12.71 -10.10
N PRO A 538 9.27 13.87 -10.52
CA PRO A 538 8.21 13.90 -11.52
C PRO A 538 8.77 13.47 -12.88
N PHE A 539 7.93 12.88 -13.73
CA PHE A 539 8.33 12.50 -15.09
C PHE A 539 8.64 13.76 -15.94
N ASP A 540 9.68 13.70 -16.77
CA ASP A 540 10.00 14.76 -17.72
C ASP A 540 8.95 14.83 -18.82
N THR A 541 8.03 15.80 -18.70
CA THR A 541 7.10 16.14 -19.77
C THR A 541 7.21 17.63 -20.09
N ARG A 542 8.32 18.08 -20.69
CA ARG A 542 8.43 19.44 -21.27
C ARG A 542 7.41 19.78 -22.37
N ALA A 543 6.43 18.92 -22.67
CA ALA A 543 5.26 19.24 -23.49
C ALA A 543 3.91 19.18 -22.73
N SER A 544 3.96 19.04 -21.40
CA SER A 544 2.78 18.99 -20.55
C SER A 544 3.14 19.60 -19.21
N ALA A 545 3.00 20.92 -19.12
CA ALA A 545 2.52 21.51 -17.88
C ALA A 545 1.13 20.90 -17.63
N MET A 546 1.09 19.70 -17.02
CA MET A 546 -0.05 19.36 -16.19
C MET A 546 0.00 20.39 -15.08
N PRO A 547 -1.01 21.26 -14.94
CA PRO A 547 -1.13 22.02 -13.71
C PRO A 547 -1.09 20.99 -12.58
N ILE A 548 -0.30 21.27 -11.55
CA ILE A 548 -0.37 20.59 -10.26
C ILE A 548 -1.86 20.63 -9.89
N LEU A 549 -2.54 19.53 -10.12
CA LEU A 549 -3.89 19.34 -9.62
C LEU A 549 -3.70 19.20 -8.11
N PRO A 550 -4.28 20.09 -7.28
CA PRO A 550 -4.39 19.82 -5.86
C PRO A 550 -5.14 18.50 -5.68
N ARG A 551 -5.19 17.95 -4.46
CA ARG A 551 -6.14 16.88 -4.12
C ARG A 551 -7.55 17.32 -4.59
N VAL A 552 -8.06 16.81 -5.72
CA VAL A 552 -9.23 17.34 -6.44
C VAL A 552 -10.50 16.56 -6.07
N VAL A 553 -11.41 17.30 -5.44
CA VAL A 553 -12.88 17.13 -5.40
C VAL A 553 -13.42 16.02 -4.50
N LYS A 554 -13.89 16.43 -3.30
CA LYS A 554 -15.01 15.74 -2.64
C LYS A 554 -16.22 15.83 -3.56
N ILE A 555 -16.89 14.71 -3.84
CA ILE A 555 -18.19 14.75 -4.50
C ILE A 555 -19.14 15.45 -3.53
N ALA A 556 -19.73 16.57 -3.99
CA ALA A 556 -20.64 17.38 -3.18
C ALA A 556 -21.73 16.50 -2.54
N ASP A 557 -22.14 16.86 -1.33
CA ASP A 557 -23.26 16.20 -0.68
C ASP A 557 -24.51 16.31 -1.57
N LEU A 558 -25.31 15.25 -1.55
CA LEU A 558 -26.59 15.23 -2.25
C LEU A 558 -27.50 16.34 -1.67
N PRO A 559 -28.08 17.23 -2.51
CA PRO A 559 -28.90 18.33 -2.03
C PRO A 559 -30.00 17.87 -1.07
N GLU A 560 -30.25 18.59 0.02
CA GLU A 560 -31.31 18.23 0.98
C GLU A 560 -32.71 18.18 0.31
N SER A 561 -32.92 19.00 -0.72
CA SER A 561 -34.14 19.04 -1.51
C SER A 561 -34.31 17.88 -2.49
N LEU A 562 -33.26 17.08 -2.73
CA LEU A 562 -33.32 15.96 -3.68
C LEU A 562 -34.17 14.83 -3.09
N SER A 563 -35.28 14.54 -3.77
CA SER A 563 -36.29 13.56 -3.37
C SER A 563 -36.62 12.62 -4.52
N PHE A 564 -36.79 11.34 -4.20
CA PHE A 564 -37.25 10.30 -5.13
C PHE A 564 -38.67 9.83 -4.79
N SER A 565 -39.44 10.68 -4.10
CA SER A 565 -40.80 10.35 -3.64
C SER A 565 -41.69 9.87 -4.78
N GLY A 566 -42.28 8.68 -4.61
CA GLY A 566 -43.19 8.09 -5.60
C GLY A 566 -42.52 7.42 -6.80
N GLN A 567 -41.19 7.38 -6.86
CA GLN A 567 -40.45 6.75 -7.94
C GLN A 567 -40.09 5.29 -7.63
N ALA A 568 -40.01 4.46 -8.66
CA ALA A 568 -39.54 3.08 -8.63
C ALA A 568 -38.14 2.98 -9.26
N ILE A 569 -37.21 2.36 -8.55
CA ILE A 569 -35.78 2.40 -8.88
C ILE A 569 -35.20 0.99 -8.93
N LEU A 570 -34.45 0.67 -9.99
CA LEU A 570 -33.64 -0.55 -10.11
C LEU A 570 -32.17 -0.22 -9.92
N VAL A 571 -31.50 -0.96 -9.05
CA VAL A 571 -30.05 -0.90 -8.85
C VAL A 571 -29.45 -2.30 -9.06
N THR A 572 -28.71 -2.48 -10.15
CA THR A 572 -28.03 -3.77 -10.38
C THR A 572 -26.79 -3.89 -9.48
N GLY A 573 -26.57 -5.07 -8.89
CA GLY A 573 -25.50 -5.25 -7.91
C GLY A 573 -25.70 -4.46 -6.61
N GLY A 574 -26.96 -4.14 -6.25
CA GLY A 574 -27.30 -3.35 -5.06
C GLY A 574 -27.10 -4.07 -3.72
N ASN A 575 -26.42 -5.21 -3.69
CA ASN A 575 -26.16 -5.99 -2.47
C ASN A 575 -24.83 -5.69 -1.78
N SER A 576 -23.96 -4.87 -2.38
CA SER A 576 -22.61 -4.56 -1.88
C SER A 576 -22.07 -3.25 -2.47
N GLY A 577 -21.08 -2.65 -1.81
CA GLY A 577 -20.33 -1.48 -2.32
C GLY A 577 -21.21 -0.31 -2.76
N LEU A 578 -20.83 0.32 -3.88
CA LEU A 578 -21.53 1.47 -4.48
C LEU A 578 -23.03 1.28 -4.67
N GLY A 579 -23.44 0.10 -5.15
CA GLY A 579 -24.85 -0.19 -5.40
C GLY A 579 -25.67 -0.27 -4.12
N LEU A 580 -25.09 -0.79 -3.03
CA LEU A 580 -25.74 -0.84 -1.73
C LEU A 580 -25.90 0.58 -1.15
N ALA A 581 -24.84 1.39 -1.20
CA ALA A 581 -24.88 2.77 -0.73
C ALA A 581 -25.90 3.62 -1.51
N ALA A 582 -25.92 3.51 -2.84
CA ALA A 582 -26.94 4.19 -3.67
C ALA A 582 -28.36 3.72 -3.34
N ALA A 583 -28.57 2.40 -3.11
CA ALA A 583 -29.87 1.88 -2.70
C ALA A 583 -30.33 2.44 -1.35
N ILE A 584 -29.42 2.63 -0.39
CA ILE A 584 -29.71 3.30 0.89
C ILE A 584 -30.16 4.74 0.63
N ASP A 585 -29.42 5.52 -0.17
CA ASP A 585 -29.76 6.91 -0.49
C ASP A 585 -31.16 7.03 -1.11
N TYR A 586 -31.47 6.19 -2.10
CA TYR A 586 -32.79 6.16 -2.74
C TYR A 586 -33.91 5.90 -1.73
N VAL A 587 -33.74 4.92 -0.84
CA VAL A 587 -34.74 4.61 0.21
C VAL A 587 -34.85 5.77 1.20
N GLN A 588 -33.74 6.33 1.69
CA GLN A 588 -33.74 7.47 2.61
C GLN A 588 -34.49 8.66 2.01
N ARG A 589 -34.32 8.91 0.72
CA ARG A 589 -34.91 10.04 -0.03
C ARG A 589 -36.32 9.78 -0.59
N GLY A 590 -36.97 8.72 -0.12
CA GLY A 590 -38.41 8.54 -0.30
C GLY A 590 -38.83 7.73 -1.52
N ALA A 591 -37.91 7.04 -2.20
CA ALA A 591 -38.27 6.10 -3.25
C ALA A 591 -39.39 5.15 -2.79
N SER A 592 -40.41 4.99 -3.63
CA SER A 592 -41.57 4.15 -3.31
C SER A 592 -41.23 2.66 -3.38
N THR A 593 -40.29 2.30 -4.25
CA THR A 593 -39.78 0.94 -4.39
C THR A 593 -38.33 1.00 -4.87
N VAL A 594 -37.44 0.26 -4.21
CA VAL A 594 -36.04 0.07 -4.62
C VAL A 594 -35.79 -1.41 -4.84
N ILE A 595 -35.49 -1.77 -6.08
CA ILE A 595 -35.22 -3.14 -6.52
C ILE A 595 -33.72 -3.30 -6.62
N ILE A 596 -33.14 -4.13 -5.74
CA ILE A 596 -31.73 -4.48 -5.80
C ILE A 596 -31.57 -5.85 -6.45
N THR A 597 -30.54 -6.00 -7.29
CA THR A 597 -30.21 -7.30 -7.87
C THR A 597 -28.96 -7.91 -7.25
N THR A 598 -28.91 -9.24 -7.28
CA THR A 598 -27.75 -10.03 -6.86
C THR A 598 -27.76 -11.40 -7.54
N ARG A 599 -26.62 -12.08 -7.56
CA ARG A 599 -26.53 -13.49 -7.98
C ARG A 599 -26.94 -14.47 -6.89
N ASN A 600 -26.89 -14.04 -5.62
CA ASN A 600 -27.07 -14.90 -4.46
C ASN A 600 -28.24 -14.40 -3.58
N ALA A 601 -29.30 -15.21 -3.48
CA ALA A 601 -30.50 -14.86 -2.73
C ALA A 601 -30.23 -14.48 -1.25
N ALA A 602 -29.31 -15.19 -0.59
CA ALA A 602 -28.96 -14.93 0.81
C ALA A 602 -28.26 -13.57 0.97
N ARG A 603 -27.33 -13.22 0.07
CA ARG A 603 -26.67 -11.90 0.07
C ARG A 603 -27.67 -10.78 -0.19
N GLY A 604 -28.63 -11.00 -1.09
CA GLY A 604 -29.71 -10.05 -1.35
C GLY A 604 -30.60 -9.84 -0.12
N ALA A 605 -30.97 -10.93 0.57
CA ALA A 605 -31.75 -10.86 1.81
C ALA A 605 -31.00 -10.10 2.93
N ALA A 606 -29.70 -10.32 3.06
CA ALA A 606 -28.84 -9.59 4.00
C ALA A 606 -28.80 -8.09 3.65
N ALA A 607 -28.55 -7.74 2.38
CA ALA A 607 -28.53 -6.36 1.93
C ALA A 607 -29.86 -5.64 2.16
N LYS A 608 -30.99 -6.30 1.87
CA LYS A 608 -32.32 -5.79 2.19
C LYS A 608 -32.45 -5.47 3.68
N LYS A 609 -32.08 -6.40 4.56
CA LYS A 609 -32.12 -6.18 6.01
C LYS A 609 -31.26 -4.98 6.43
N THR A 610 -30.07 -4.83 5.85
CA THR A 610 -29.19 -3.69 6.10
C THR A 610 -29.85 -2.37 5.69
N ILE A 611 -30.40 -2.29 4.47
CA ILE A 611 -31.07 -1.07 3.98
C ILE A 611 -32.27 -0.72 4.88
N GLU A 612 -33.13 -1.69 5.20
CA GLU A 612 -34.30 -1.45 6.06
C GLU A 612 -33.88 -1.01 7.48
N SER A 613 -32.78 -1.56 8.00
CA SER A 613 -32.24 -1.19 9.31
C SER A 613 -31.66 0.22 9.34
N LEU A 614 -30.87 0.61 8.33
CA LEU A 614 -30.20 1.91 8.28
C LEU A 614 -31.16 3.06 7.94
N THR A 615 -32.21 2.77 7.17
CA THR A 615 -33.18 3.79 6.74
C THR A 615 -34.42 3.87 7.64
N GLY A 616 -34.66 2.83 8.44
CA GLY A 616 -35.90 2.67 9.22
C GLY A 616 -37.14 2.42 8.37
N LYS A 617 -37.02 2.27 7.04
CA LYS A 617 -38.15 2.08 6.12
C LYS A 617 -38.26 0.62 5.68
N LYS A 618 -39.34 -0.04 6.09
CA LYS A 618 -39.63 -1.45 5.75
C LYS A 618 -40.54 -1.55 4.53
N GLY A 619 -40.38 -2.62 3.75
CA GLY A 619 -41.28 -2.94 2.63
C GLY A 619 -41.01 -2.14 1.34
N VAL A 620 -40.04 -1.23 1.35
CA VAL A 620 -39.61 -0.46 0.16
C VAL A 620 -38.66 -1.29 -0.72
N VAL A 621 -37.82 -2.13 -0.10
CA VAL A 621 -36.75 -2.86 -0.80
C VAL A 621 -37.24 -4.22 -1.30
N GLN A 622 -37.05 -4.47 -2.59
CA GLN A 622 -37.26 -5.76 -3.23
C GLN A 622 -35.92 -6.34 -3.72
N VAL A 623 -35.77 -7.65 -3.59
CA VAL A 623 -34.58 -8.36 -4.08
C VAL A 623 -34.98 -9.19 -5.30
N ARG A 624 -34.16 -9.16 -6.35
CA ARG A 624 -34.32 -10.01 -7.54
C ARG A 624 -32.98 -10.65 -7.91
N ILE A 625 -33.05 -11.86 -8.48
CA ILE A 625 -31.86 -12.57 -8.95
C ILE A 625 -31.54 -12.12 -10.37
N LEU A 626 -30.28 -11.77 -10.61
CA LEU A 626 -29.75 -11.42 -11.92
C LEU A 626 -28.27 -11.84 -11.99
N ASP A 627 -27.94 -12.72 -12.92
CA ASP A 627 -26.57 -13.04 -13.28
C ASP A 627 -26.21 -12.41 -14.63
N MET A 628 -25.37 -11.38 -14.57
CA MET A 628 -24.88 -10.68 -15.77
C MET A 628 -23.91 -11.54 -16.59
N ASN A 629 -23.52 -12.73 -16.13
CA ASN A 629 -22.61 -13.61 -16.85
C ASN A 629 -23.31 -14.45 -17.95
N THR A 630 -24.64 -14.36 -18.09
CA THR A 630 -25.36 -15.03 -19.18
C THR A 630 -26.49 -14.16 -19.75
N PHE A 631 -26.69 -14.19 -21.07
CA PHE A 631 -27.78 -13.50 -21.76
C PHE A 631 -29.15 -14.01 -21.35
N ALA A 632 -29.27 -15.33 -21.13
CA ALA A 632 -30.51 -15.96 -20.68
C ALA A 632 -30.98 -15.39 -19.33
N SER A 633 -30.07 -15.27 -18.35
CA SER A 633 -30.42 -14.69 -17.05
C SER A 633 -30.85 -13.23 -17.15
N VAL A 634 -30.23 -12.44 -18.04
CA VAL A 634 -30.62 -11.04 -18.28
C VAL A 634 -32.04 -10.97 -18.85
N LYS A 635 -32.34 -11.80 -19.85
CA LYS A 635 -33.68 -11.85 -20.46
C LYS A 635 -34.75 -12.27 -19.45
N ASP A 636 -34.54 -13.38 -18.75
CA ASP A 636 -35.47 -13.91 -17.76
C ASP A 636 -35.73 -12.90 -16.63
N PHE A 637 -34.69 -12.19 -16.20
CA PHE A 637 -34.81 -11.12 -15.22
C PHE A 637 -35.72 -9.99 -15.74
N VAL A 638 -35.54 -9.52 -16.97
CA VAL A 638 -36.36 -8.43 -17.53
C VAL A 638 -37.81 -8.87 -17.71
N ASP A 639 -38.05 -10.08 -18.19
CA ASP A 639 -39.39 -10.62 -18.39
C ASP A 639 -40.14 -10.76 -17.06
N GLY A 640 -39.46 -11.27 -16.02
CA GLY A 640 -40.00 -11.33 -14.66
C GLY A 640 -40.23 -9.94 -14.06
N LEU A 641 -39.31 -9.00 -14.27
CA LEU A 641 -39.42 -7.64 -13.75
C LEU A 641 -40.62 -6.90 -14.34
N LYS A 642 -40.81 -6.95 -15.66
CA LYS A 642 -41.94 -6.29 -16.36
C LYS A 642 -43.29 -6.87 -15.97
N LYS A 643 -43.33 -8.15 -15.58
CA LYS A 643 -44.54 -8.82 -15.11
C LYS A 643 -44.93 -8.35 -13.70
N ASP A 644 -43.95 -8.20 -12.82
CA ASP A 644 -44.18 -7.92 -11.40
C ASP A 644 -44.24 -6.43 -11.05
N VAL A 645 -43.62 -5.59 -11.88
CA VAL A 645 -43.43 -4.16 -11.61
C VAL A 645 -44.14 -3.35 -12.69
N LYS A 646 -44.96 -2.39 -12.26
CA LYS A 646 -45.81 -1.62 -13.18
C LYS A 646 -45.04 -0.60 -14.03
N SER A 647 -44.06 0.07 -13.42
CA SER A 647 -43.25 1.12 -14.05
C SER A 647 -41.91 1.24 -13.35
N ILE A 648 -40.90 1.73 -14.06
CA ILE A 648 -39.58 2.02 -13.50
C ILE A 648 -39.10 3.40 -13.95
N ASP A 649 -38.80 4.25 -12.99
CA ASP A 649 -38.45 5.65 -13.25
C ASP A 649 -36.95 5.82 -13.42
N ILE A 650 -36.17 5.08 -12.62
CA ILE A 650 -34.71 5.15 -12.60
C ILE A 650 -34.12 3.74 -12.66
N VAL A 651 -33.18 3.53 -13.58
CA VAL A 651 -32.38 2.33 -13.71
C VAL A 651 -30.91 2.71 -13.55
N LEU A 652 -30.29 2.24 -12.47
CA LEU A 652 -28.86 2.36 -12.20
C LEU A 652 -28.18 1.02 -12.48
N LEU A 653 -27.54 0.91 -13.65
CA LEU A 653 -26.77 -0.26 -14.06
C LEU A 653 -25.37 -0.20 -13.44
N ASN A 654 -25.28 -0.63 -12.19
CA ASN A 654 -24.06 -0.60 -11.37
C ASN A 654 -23.29 -1.94 -11.35
N ALA A 655 -23.94 -3.07 -11.64
CA ALA A 655 -23.27 -4.36 -11.71
C ALA A 655 -22.12 -4.33 -12.73
N GLY A 656 -20.94 -4.78 -12.31
CA GLY A 656 -19.76 -4.93 -13.14
C GLY A 656 -18.77 -5.91 -12.52
N CYS A 657 -17.71 -6.21 -13.25
CA CYS A 657 -16.53 -6.94 -12.77
C CYS A 657 -15.24 -6.34 -13.32
N VAL A 658 -14.14 -6.76 -12.72
CA VAL A 658 -12.80 -6.61 -13.28
C VAL A 658 -12.11 -7.95 -13.04
N GLU A 659 -11.80 -8.68 -14.11
CA GLU A 659 -10.97 -9.88 -14.04
C GLU A 659 -9.49 -9.51 -14.12
N VAL A 660 -8.62 -10.28 -13.43
CA VAL A 660 -7.16 -10.21 -13.63
C VAL A 660 -6.61 -11.25 -14.57
N THR A 661 -7.33 -12.36 -14.68
CA THR A 661 -7.00 -13.47 -15.55
C THR A 661 -8.10 -13.63 -16.56
N TYR A 662 -7.71 -14.00 -17.78
CA TYR A 662 -8.66 -14.32 -18.83
C TYR A 662 -9.58 -15.47 -18.39
N THR A 663 -10.89 -15.21 -18.38
CA THR A 663 -11.93 -16.21 -18.14
C THR A 663 -13.07 -15.98 -19.12
N LYS A 664 -13.76 -17.05 -19.50
CA LYS A 664 -14.95 -16.96 -20.37
C LYS A 664 -16.23 -17.19 -19.58
N SER A 665 -17.25 -16.43 -19.94
CA SER A 665 -18.64 -16.66 -19.61
C SER A 665 -19.14 -17.97 -20.24
N PRO A 666 -20.24 -18.55 -19.72
CA PRO A 666 -20.92 -19.67 -20.37
C PRO A 666 -21.35 -19.37 -21.82
N ASP A 667 -21.57 -18.10 -22.17
CA ASP A 667 -21.93 -17.67 -23.53
C ASP A 667 -20.70 -17.46 -24.45
N GLY A 668 -19.49 -17.78 -23.97
CA GLY A 668 -18.27 -17.84 -24.76
C GLY A 668 -17.51 -16.52 -24.91
N TRP A 669 -17.85 -15.51 -24.10
CA TRP A 669 -17.21 -14.19 -24.09
C TRP A 669 -16.32 -14.02 -22.87
N GLU A 670 -15.20 -13.32 -23.03
CA GLU A 670 -14.36 -12.87 -21.93
C GLU A 670 -15.25 -12.15 -20.90
N THR A 671 -15.04 -12.44 -19.62
CA THR A 671 -15.99 -12.09 -18.55
C THR A 671 -16.20 -10.57 -18.39
N ASP A 672 -15.17 -9.73 -18.53
CA ASP A 672 -15.34 -8.27 -18.51
C ASP A 672 -16.17 -7.80 -19.71
N LEU A 673 -15.92 -8.32 -20.91
CA LEU A 673 -16.74 -8.06 -22.10
C LEU A 673 -18.18 -8.54 -21.93
N GLN A 674 -18.40 -9.74 -21.38
CA GLN A 674 -19.73 -10.28 -21.11
C GLN A 674 -20.50 -9.39 -20.15
N VAL A 675 -19.96 -9.16 -18.95
CA VAL A 675 -20.67 -8.52 -17.85
C VAL A 675 -20.76 -7.00 -18.08
N ASN A 676 -19.63 -6.35 -18.30
CA ASN A 676 -19.57 -4.88 -18.37
C ASN A 676 -20.14 -4.36 -19.68
N THR A 677 -19.93 -5.03 -20.81
CA THR A 677 -20.32 -4.54 -22.13
C THR A 677 -21.60 -5.20 -22.64
N LEU A 678 -21.57 -6.50 -22.93
CA LEU A 678 -22.63 -7.19 -23.68
C LEU A 678 -23.94 -7.32 -22.88
N SER A 679 -23.89 -7.91 -21.69
CA SER A 679 -25.06 -8.08 -20.81
C SER A 679 -25.62 -6.75 -20.32
N THR A 680 -24.76 -5.75 -20.05
CA THR A 680 -25.21 -4.40 -19.66
C THR A 680 -25.90 -3.68 -20.82
N THR A 681 -25.40 -3.85 -22.05
CA THR A 681 -26.05 -3.34 -23.26
C THR A 681 -27.38 -4.05 -23.51
N LEU A 682 -27.42 -5.39 -23.40
CA LEU A 682 -28.64 -6.18 -23.54
C LEU A 682 -29.70 -5.73 -22.53
N LEU A 683 -29.33 -5.60 -21.26
CA LEU A 683 -30.24 -5.16 -20.20
C LEU A 683 -30.79 -3.76 -20.50
N SER A 684 -29.94 -2.84 -20.96
CA SER A 684 -30.35 -1.50 -21.37
C SER A 684 -31.37 -1.54 -22.50
N LEU A 685 -31.08 -2.30 -23.56
CA LEU A 685 -31.95 -2.43 -24.72
C LEU A 685 -33.30 -3.04 -24.36
N LEU A 686 -33.32 -4.11 -23.56
CA LEU A 686 -34.57 -4.77 -23.17
C LEU A 686 -35.45 -3.90 -22.25
N LEU A 687 -34.84 -3.05 -21.41
CA LEU A 687 -35.58 -2.13 -20.52
C LEU A 687 -36.06 -0.87 -21.24
N LEU A 688 -35.32 -0.37 -22.23
CA LEU A 688 -35.55 0.93 -22.87
C LEU A 688 -37.00 1.09 -23.39
N PRO A 689 -37.58 0.21 -24.22
CA PRO A 689 -38.96 0.39 -24.72
C PRO A 689 -40.01 0.44 -23.61
N TRP A 690 -39.78 -0.27 -22.51
CA TRP A 690 -40.69 -0.25 -21.37
C TRP A 690 -40.59 1.08 -20.61
N MET A 691 -39.37 1.59 -20.40
CA MET A 691 -39.16 2.91 -19.81
C MET A 691 -39.79 4.01 -20.67
N GLN A 692 -39.61 3.98 -21.99
CA GLN A 692 -40.20 4.94 -22.94
C GLN A 692 -41.73 4.96 -22.93
N SER A 693 -42.38 3.86 -22.54
CA SER A 693 -43.84 3.79 -22.48
C SER A 693 -44.46 4.55 -21.29
N ILE A 694 -43.63 5.05 -20.36
CA ILE A 694 -44.08 5.67 -19.11
C ILE A 694 -44.34 7.17 -19.30
N GLN A 695 -45.60 7.58 -19.21
CA GLN A 695 -46.04 8.98 -19.45
C GLN A 695 -46.05 9.88 -18.20
N ARG A 696 -45.12 9.70 -17.25
CA ARG A 696 -45.13 10.40 -15.94
C ARG A 696 -43.98 11.43 -15.77
N GLY A 697 -43.05 11.52 -16.72
CA GLY A 697 -41.88 12.38 -16.65
C GLY A 697 -40.77 11.84 -17.54
N VAL A 698 -39.56 12.37 -17.40
CA VAL A 698 -38.37 11.83 -18.08
C VAL A 698 -37.76 10.76 -17.19
N GLN A 699 -37.57 9.55 -17.71
CA GLN A 699 -36.93 8.45 -16.99
C GLN A 699 -35.40 8.54 -17.12
N HIS A 700 -34.67 7.88 -16.23
CA HIS A 700 -33.20 7.85 -16.26
C HIS A 700 -32.68 6.42 -16.32
N LEU A 701 -31.75 6.17 -17.24
CA LEU A 701 -30.95 4.96 -17.29
C LEU A 701 -29.47 5.35 -17.23
N THR A 702 -28.89 5.22 -16.04
CA THR A 702 -27.50 5.55 -15.76
C THR A 702 -26.66 4.28 -15.72
N ILE A 703 -25.56 4.29 -16.47
CA ILE A 703 -24.62 3.18 -16.58
C ILE A 703 -23.32 3.53 -15.85
N VAL A 704 -22.86 2.65 -14.96
CA VAL A 704 -21.59 2.87 -14.26
C VAL A 704 -20.41 2.56 -15.18
N GLY A 705 -19.79 3.63 -15.68
CA GLY A 705 -18.60 3.63 -16.52
C GLY A 705 -17.31 3.73 -15.71
N SER A 706 -16.23 4.17 -16.37
CA SER A 706 -14.93 4.40 -15.71
C SER A 706 -14.15 5.47 -16.46
N SER A 707 -13.41 6.33 -15.75
CA SER A 707 -12.47 7.28 -16.36
C SER A 707 -11.34 6.61 -17.13
N SER A 708 -11.06 5.33 -16.88
CA SER A 708 -10.00 4.56 -17.57
C SER A 708 -10.23 4.44 -19.08
N HIS A 709 -11.48 4.55 -19.56
CA HIS A 709 -11.76 4.51 -21.00
C HIS A 709 -11.01 5.60 -21.77
N ARG A 710 -10.74 6.75 -21.15
CA ARG A 710 -10.02 7.88 -21.77
C ARG A 710 -8.55 7.54 -22.06
N GLY A 711 -7.99 6.58 -21.32
CA GLY A 711 -6.59 6.15 -21.48
C GLY A 711 -6.34 5.34 -22.74
N VAL A 712 -7.37 4.68 -23.29
CA VAL A 712 -7.24 3.80 -24.46
C VAL A 712 -6.90 4.60 -25.71
N ASP A 713 -5.76 4.29 -26.34
CA ASP A 713 -5.39 4.88 -27.61
C ASP A 713 -5.80 3.96 -28.77
N ILE A 714 -6.85 4.35 -29.49
CA ILE A 714 -7.33 3.61 -30.66
C ILE A 714 -6.58 4.00 -31.94
N LEU A 715 -5.71 5.02 -31.90
CA LEU A 715 -4.94 5.50 -33.04
C LEU A 715 -3.64 4.72 -33.21
N GLU A 716 -3.20 3.99 -32.17
CA GLU A 716 -2.13 3.01 -32.27
C GLU A 716 -2.40 2.04 -33.44
N SER A 717 -1.35 1.77 -34.22
CA SER A 717 -1.45 0.92 -35.41
C SER A 717 -1.83 -0.53 -35.08
N SER A 718 -1.56 -0.96 -33.85
CA SER A 718 -1.90 -2.29 -33.33
C SER A 718 -3.36 -2.44 -32.90
N PHE A 719 -4.13 -1.35 -32.79
CA PHE A 719 -5.51 -1.42 -32.34
C PHE A 719 -6.43 -1.98 -33.44
N PRO A 720 -7.26 -3.02 -33.16
CA PRO A 720 -8.11 -3.65 -34.18
C PRO A 720 -9.13 -2.65 -34.73
N LYS A 721 -9.29 -2.59 -36.05
CA LYS A 721 -10.26 -1.70 -36.72
C LYS A 721 -11.59 -2.39 -37.07
N HIS A 722 -11.60 -3.72 -37.05
CA HIS A 722 -12.73 -4.59 -37.36
C HIS A 722 -12.67 -5.81 -36.45
N GLN A 723 -13.82 -6.47 -36.23
CA GLN A 723 -13.93 -7.61 -35.32
C GLN A 723 -13.34 -7.29 -33.94
N VAL A 724 -13.59 -6.07 -33.46
CA VAL A 724 -13.03 -5.48 -32.25
C VAL A 724 -13.38 -6.33 -31.03
N LEU A 725 -14.66 -6.71 -30.86
CA LEU A 725 -15.06 -7.54 -29.73
C LEU A 725 -14.44 -8.93 -29.82
N LYS A 726 -14.37 -9.51 -31.02
CA LYS A 726 -13.75 -10.83 -31.20
C LYS A 726 -12.23 -10.78 -30.94
N TYR A 727 -11.56 -9.71 -31.36
CA TYR A 727 -10.14 -9.51 -31.09
C TYR A 727 -9.87 -9.47 -29.59
N TRP A 728 -10.63 -8.65 -28.84
CA TRP A 728 -10.47 -8.54 -27.39
C TRP A 728 -11.03 -9.74 -26.60
N ASN A 729 -11.89 -10.55 -27.23
CA ASN A 729 -12.32 -11.83 -26.68
C ASN A 729 -11.25 -12.93 -26.81
N ASP A 730 -10.21 -12.75 -27.63
CA ASP A 730 -9.12 -13.71 -27.77
C ASP A 730 -8.17 -13.63 -26.57
N GLU A 731 -7.82 -14.77 -25.99
CA GLU A 731 -6.90 -14.88 -24.86
C GLU A 731 -5.53 -14.23 -25.15
N ASN A 732 -5.04 -14.34 -26.38
CA ASN A 732 -3.73 -13.79 -26.78
C ASN A 732 -3.70 -12.26 -26.77
N ASN A 733 -4.86 -11.61 -26.82
CA ASN A 733 -5.00 -10.16 -26.82
C ASN A 733 -5.43 -9.62 -25.45
N TYR A 734 -5.65 -10.49 -24.47
CA TYR A 734 -6.06 -10.09 -23.14
C TYR A 734 -4.95 -9.28 -22.45
N LYS A 735 -5.29 -8.10 -21.94
CA LYS A 735 -4.37 -7.22 -21.22
C LYS A 735 -4.61 -7.34 -19.70
N PRO A 736 -3.65 -7.91 -18.94
CA PRO A 736 -3.78 -8.02 -17.48
C PRO A 736 -3.69 -6.64 -16.80
N ALA A 737 -3.79 -6.63 -15.47
CA ALA A 737 -3.68 -5.42 -14.65
C ALA A 737 -4.68 -4.29 -15.03
N GLY A 738 -5.88 -4.65 -15.48
CA GLY A 738 -6.96 -3.71 -15.80
C GLY A 738 -6.95 -3.13 -17.21
N GLY A 739 -6.04 -3.58 -18.09
CA GLY A 739 -6.03 -3.18 -19.50
C GLY A 739 -7.30 -3.60 -20.24
N SER A 740 -7.70 -4.87 -20.15
CA SER A 740 -8.96 -5.38 -20.74
C SER A 740 -10.20 -4.71 -20.13
N TYR A 741 -10.16 -4.37 -18.83
CA TYR A 741 -11.22 -3.61 -18.19
C TYR A 741 -11.41 -2.21 -18.81
N ALA A 742 -10.32 -1.46 -19.03
CA ALA A 742 -10.39 -0.16 -19.69
C ALA A 742 -10.98 -0.25 -21.11
N ILE A 743 -10.66 -1.33 -21.83
CA ILE A 743 -11.30 -1.65 -23.12
C ILE A 743 -12.79 -1.91 -22.94
N SER A 744 -13.20 -2.80 -22.03
CA SER A 744 -14.63 -3.11 -21.80
C SER A 744 -15.44 -1.84 -21.47
N LYS A 745 -14.86 -0.91 -20.71
CA LYS A 745 -15.50 0.37 -20.34
C LYS A 745 -15.54 1.37 -21.48
N LEU A 746 -14.58 1.36 -22.41
CA LEU A 746 -14.68 2.11 -23.66
C LEU A 746 -15.79 1.55 -24.56
N LEU A 747 -15.82 0.23 -24.78
CA LEU A 747 -16.83 -0.42 -25.61
C LEU A 747 -18.24 -0.24 -25.04
N LEU A 748 -18.39 -0.32 -23.72
CA LEU A 748 -19.63 0.02 -23.02
C LEU A 748 -20.04 1.48 -23.24
N HIS A 749 -19.08 2.42 -23.19
CA HIS A 749 -19.39 3.83 -23.41
C HIS A 749 -19.86 4.09 -24.85
N TYR A 750 -19.24 3.44 -25.85
CA TYR A 750 -19.75 3.49 -27.24
C TYR A 750 -21.19 2.96 -27.35
N ALA A 751 -21.49 1.81 -26.72
CA ALA A 751 -22.84 1.28 -26.71
C ALA A 751 -23.84 2.23 -26.02
N ALA A 752 -23.45 2.85 -24.91
CA ALA A 752 -24.29 3.82 -24.20
C ALA A 752 -24.60 5.05 -25.06
N LEU A 753 -23.65 5.54 -25.84
CA LEU A 753 -23.86 6.65 -26.79
C LEU A 753 -24.87 6.28 -27.89
N GLU A 754 -24.88 5.04 -28.36
CA GLU A 754 -25.86 4.58 -29.36
C GLU A 754 -27.25 4.34 -28.73
N ILE A 755 -27.31 3.77 -27.53
CA ILE A 755 -28.57 3.64 -26.77
C ILE A 755 -29.16 5.03 -26.47
N ALA A 756 -28.33 6.03 -26.18
CA ALA A 756 -28.78 7.41 -25.98
C ALA A 756 -29.52 7.95 -27.21
N LYS A 757 -29.05 7.66 -28.43
CA LYS A 757 -29.75 8.02 -29.67
C LYS A 757 -31.07 7.28 -29.83
N LEU A 758 -31.11 5.97 -29.50
CA LEU A 758 -32.35 5.19 -29.53
C LEU A 758 -33.41 5.68 -28.52
N ALA A 759 -32.97 6.37 -27.47
CA ALA A 759 -33.86 6.94 -26.46
C ALA A 759 -34.46 8.30 -26.86
N GLU A 760 -34.03 8.89 -27.98
CA GLU A 760 -34.58 10.14 -28.50
C GLU A 760 -35.92 9.92 -29.20
N ASN A 761 -36.87 10.83 -28.98
CA ASN A 761 -38.10 10.89 -29.75
C ASN A 761 -37.84 11.53 -31.13
N ALA A 762 -38.85 11.51 -32.00
CA ALA A 762 -38.78 12.12 -33.33
C ALA A 762 -38.42 13.63 -33.35
N ASP A 763 -38.59 14.33 -32.22
CA ASP A 763 -38.21 15.75 -32.06
C ASP A 763 -36.80 15.95 -31.49
N GLY A 764 -36.01 14.88 -31.36
CA GLY A 764 -34.64 14.89 -30.86
C GLY A 764 -34.52 15.03 -29.33
N ARG A 765 -35.65 14.99 -28.59
CA ARG A 765 -35.62 15.02 -27.12
C ARG A 765 -35.60 13.61 -26.55
N ALA A 766 -34.72 13.36 -25.59
CA ALA A 766 -34.66 12.09 -24.87
C ALA A 766 -35.97 11.82 -24.10
N SER A 767 -36.61 10.70 -24.42
CA SER A 767 -37.71 10.12 -23.62
C SER A 767 -37.20 9.43 -22.37
N VAL A 768 -36.01 8.85 -22.47
CA VAL A 768 -35.24 8.29 -21.35
C VAL A 768 -33.83 8.89 -21.45
N ILE A 769 -33.35 9.50 -20.38
CA ILE A 769 -31.99 10.05 -20.35
C ILE A 769 -31.03 8.90 -20.11
N ILE A 770 -30.17 8.66 -21.09
CA ILE A 770 -29.10 7.67 -21.02
C ILE A 770 -27.81 8.41 -20.73
N ASN A 771 -27.11 8.03 -19.66
CA ASN A 771 -25.79 8.58 -19.39
C ASN A 771 -24.86 7.51 -18.83
N THR A 772 -23.58 7.81 -18.86
CA THR A 772 -22.55 7.01 -18.20
C THR A 772 -21.93 7.84 -17.09
N VAL A 773 -21.58 7.23 -15.97
CA VAL A 773 -21.00 7.95 -14.82
C VAL A 773 -19.71 7.30 -14.36
N CYS A 774 -18.71 8.12 -14.02
CA CYS A 774 -17.56 7.67 -13.26
C CYS A 774 -17.74 8.07 -11.79
N PRO A 775 -17.88 7.10 -10.87
CA PRO A 775 -18.00 7.41 -9.45
C PRO A 775 -16.66 7.81 -8.82
N GLY A 776 -15.58 7.82 -9.60
CA GLY A 776 -14.22 8.00 -9.14
C GLY A 776 -13.54 6.68 -8.82
N SER A 777 -12.33 6.79 -8.28
CA SER A 777 -11.69 5.70 -7.57
C SER A 777 -12.51 5.48 -6.29
N VAL A 778 -13.32 4.41 -6.20
CA VAL A 778 -14.13 4.06 -5.00
C VAL A 778 -13.73 2.70 -4.44
N LYS A 779 -13.67 2.56 -3.11
CA LYS A 779 -13.50 1.25 -2.45
C LYS A 779 -14.73 0.38 -2.76
N THR A 780 -14.61 -0.61 -3.62
CA THR A 780 -15.73 -1.48 -4.00
C THR A 780 -15.31 -2.94 -4.05
N ASP A 781 -16.25 -3.85 -3.77
CA ASP A 781 -16.12 -5.28 -4.05
C ASP A 781 -16.11 -5.57 -5.57
N LEU A 782 -15.65 -4.66 -6.42
CA LEU A 782 -15.49 -4.90 -7.86
C LEU A 782 -14.20 -5.70 -8.13
N SER A 783 -13.21 -5.60 -7.22
CA SER A 783 -11.91 -6.23 -7.31
C SER A 783 -11.84 -7.70 -6.86
N ARG A 784 -12.98 -8.35 -6.57
CA ARG A 784 -13.01 -9.71 -5.98
C ARG A 784 -12.29 -10.78 -6.81
N ASN A 785 -12.23 -10.59 -8.13
CA ASN A 785 -11.55 -11.50 -9.05
C ASN A 785 -10.11 -11.08 -9.36
N PHE A 786 -9.60 -10.01 -8.74
CA PHE A 786 -8.16 -9.83 -8.49
C PHE A 786 -7.61 -10.82 -7.45
N ALA A 787 -8.40 -11.81 -7.04
CA ALA A 787 -7.99 -12.97 -6.26
C ALA A 787 -7.06 -13.92 -7.07
N SER A 788 -5.97 -13.38 -7.61
CA SER A 788 -4.73 -14.12 -7.81
C SER A 788 -3.84 -13.90 -6.57
N ARG A 789 -3.32 -15.00 -6.03
CA ARG A 789 -2.53 -15.06 -4.79
C ARG A 789 -1.11 -14.47 -5.00
N SER A 790 -0.99 -13.14 -5.11
CA SER A 790 0.29 -12.42 -5.22
C SER A 790 0.38 -11.25 -4.24
N ILE A 791 1.55 -11.07 -3.63
CA ILE A 791 1.92 -10.01 -2.67
C ILE A 791 1.70 -8.58 -3.23
N PHE A 792 1.81 -8.41 -4.55
CA PHE A 792 1.51 -7.15 -5.26
C PHE A 792 0.01 -6.78 -5.19
N HIS A 793 -0.88 -7.77 -5.13
CA HIS A 793 -2.33 -7.56 -5.05
C HIS A 793 -2.81 -7.12 -3.66
N GLN A 794 -2.15 -7.57 -2.60
CA GLN A 794 -2.51 -7.21 -1.22
C GLN A 794 -2.07 -5.77 -0.88
N GLY A 795 -0.93 -5.31 -1.41
CA GLY A 795 -0.50 -3.90 -1.33
C GLY A 795 -1.37 -2.95 -2.16
N LEU A 796 -1.90 -3.41 -3.30
CA LEU A 796 -2.84 -2.66 -4.13
C LEU A 796 -4.21 -2.49 -3.43
N GLU A 797 -4.73 -3.51 -2.74
CA GLU A 797 -5.97 -3.44 -1.93
C GLU A 797 -5.85 -2.46 -0.73
N ALA A 798 -4.67 -2.34 -0.12
CA ALA A 798 -4.38 -1.34 0.91
C ALA A 798 -4.26 0.09 0.34
N LEU A 799 -3.62 0.25 -0.84
CA LEU A 799 -3.56 1.52 -1.58
C LEU A 799 -4.95 1.97 -2.08
N ILE A 800 -5.81 1.00 -2.44
CA ILE A 800 -7.23 1.20 -2.78
C ILE A 800 -8.01 1.74 -1.58
N THR A 801 -7.63 1.43 -0.34
CA THR A 801 -8.36 1.89 0.86
C THR A 801 -8.06 3.35 1.24
N VAL A 802 -6.92 3.93 0.84
CA VAL A 802 -6.48 5.28 1.26
C VAL A 802 -6.66 6.35 0.18
N ARG A 803 -6.79 5.97 -1.10
CA ARG A 803 -6.91 6.91 -2.24
C ARG A 803 -8.27 6.94 -2.92
N PHE A 804 -9.19 6.08 -2.50
CA PHE A 804 -10.48 5.90 -3.15
C PHE A 804 -11.58 6.44 -2.22
N LEU A 805 -12.56 7.12 -2.80
CA LEU A 805 -13.77 7.56 -2.11
C LEU A 805 -14.43 6.37 -1.38
N SER A 806 -15.11 6.66 -0.27
CA SER A 806 -15.96 5.64 0.37
C SER A 806 -17.08 5.20 -0.58
N PRO A 807 -17.66 3.99 -0.43
CA PRO A 807 -18.85 3.59 -1.18
C PRO A 807 -19.97 4.64 -1.11
N GLU A 808 -20.14 5.28 0.04
CA GLU A 808 -21.13 6.34 0.27
C GLU A 808 -20.79 7.60 -0.52
N GLU A 809 -19.53 8.04 -0.52
CA GLU A 809 -19.10 9.22 -1.28
C GLU A 809 -19.21 8.98 -2.79
N GLY A 810 -18.77 7.82 -3.28
CA GLY A 810 -18.87 7.45 -4.69
C GLY A 810 -20.32 7.25 -5.14
N ALA A 811 -21.20 6.76 -4.26
CA ALA A 811 -22.63 6.59 -4.55
C ALA A 811 -23.31 7.93 -4.82
N ARG A 812 -22.82 9.05 -4.26
CA ARG A 812 -23.35 10.39 -4.55
C ARG A 812 -23.24 10.73 -6.04
N ALA A 813 -22.11 10.40 -6.68
CA ALA A 813 -21.99 10.59 -8.14
C ALA A 813 -23.01 9.74 -8.90
N LEU A 814 -23.24 8.50 -8.46
CA LEU A 814 -24.23 7.63 -9.08
C LEU A 814 -25.65 8.21 -8.97
N VAL A 815 -26.04 8.64 -7.76
CA VAL A 815 -27.36 9.22 -7.50
C VAL A 815 -27.53 10.55 -8.25
N LEU A 816 -26.53 11.43 -8.27
CA LEU A 816 -26.56 12.69 -9.04
C LEU A 816 -26.66 12.46 -10.55
N ALA A 817 -26.01 11.42 -11.08
CA ALA A 817 -26.12 11.10 -12.50
C ALA A 817 -27.56 10.71 -12.90
N THR A 818 -28.36 10.17 -11.96
CA THR A 818 -29.79 9.89 -12.18
C THR A 818 -30.70 11.12 -12.08
N THR A 819 -30.14 12.31 -11.91
CA THR A 819 -30.88 13.58 -11.86
C THR A 819 -30.49 14.56 -12.96
N THR A 820 -29.79 14.05 -13.99
CA THR A 820 -29.37 14.84 -15.16
C THR A 820 -30.56 15.30 -16.00
N THR A 821 -30.32 16.28 -16.86
CA THR A 821 -31.36 16.89 -17.71
C THR A 821 -31.39 16.25 -19.11
N PRO A 822 -32.48 16.43 -19.90
CA PRO A 822 -32.54 15.93 -21.28
C PRO A 822 -31.41 16.42 -22.19
N ALA A 823 -30.83 17.60 -21.91
CA ALA A 823 -29.69 18.14 -22.65
C ALA A 823 -28.37 17.38 -22.38
N GLU A 824 -28.35 16.55 -21.34
CA GLU A 824 -27.20 15.73 -20.93
C GLU A 824 -27.36 14.26 -21.35
N ASN A 825 -28.31 13.96 -22.24
CA ASN A 825 -28.41 12.63 -22.85
C ASN A 825 -27.11 12.28 -23.60
N GLY A 826 -26.62 11.07 -23.40
CA GLY A 826 -25.32 10.61 -23.92
C GLY A 826 -24.10 11.13 -23.16
N LYS A 827 -24.26 11.95 -22.11
CA LYS A 827 -23.13 12.54 -21.39
C LYS A 827 -22.37 11.49 -20.57
N PHE A 828 -21.04 11.66 -20.51
CA PHE A 828 -20.21 11.05 -19.48
C PHE A 828 -20.15 11.97 -18.26
N VAL A 829 -20.88 11.62 -17.20
CA VAL A 829 -21.00 12.37 -15.95
C VAL A 829 -19.78 12.08 -15.07
N THR A 830 -19.09 13.14 -14.66
CA THR A 830 -17.91 13.07 -13.79
C THR A 830 -17.80 14.35 -12.97
N ALA A 831 -17.42 14.23 -11.70
CA ALA A 831 -17.15 15.38 -10.83
C ALA A 831 -15.68 15.84 -10.91
N PHE A 832 -14.82 15.11 -11.62
CA PHE A 832 -13.36 15.26 -11.51
C PHE A 832 -12.74 16.22 -12.52
N ILE A 833 -13.39 16.45 -13.66
CA ILE A 833 -12.91 17.30 -14.75
C ILE A 833 -14.10 18.01 -15.40
N SER A 834 -13.86 19.17 -16.01
CA SER A 834 -14.90 19.89 -16.76
C SER A 834 -15.32 19.12 -18.03
N ASP A 835 -16.49 19.43 -18.58
CA ASP A 835 -16.96 18.84 -19.85
C ASP A 835 -15.97 19.12 -21.01
N ALA A 836 -15.33 20.30 -21.01
CA ALA A 836 -14.32 20.66 -22.01
C ALA A 836 -13.04 19.83 -21.86
N ASP A 837 -12.58 19.61 -20.61
CA ASP A 837 -11.42 18.76 -20.34
C ASP A 837 -11.69 17.29 -20.65
N TYR A 838 -12.91 16.83 -20.38
CA TYR A 838 -13.35 15.50 -20.79
C TYR A 838 -13.28 15.35 -22.31
N ALA A 839 -13.85 16.29 -23.07
CA ALA A 839 -13.84 16.26 -24.52
C ALA A 839 -12.40 16.25 -25.09
N LYS A 840 -11.48 17.01 -24.47
CA LYS A 840 -10.05 17.01 -24.81
C LYS A 840 -9.38 15.68 -24.50
N ALA A 841 -9.60 15.13 -23.30
CA ALA A 841 -9.01 13.87 -22.87
C ALA A 841 -9.52 12.66 -23.67
N ALA A 842 -10.77 12.71 -24.11
CA ALA A 842 -11.41 11.69 -24.95
C ALA A 842 -11.14 11.89 -26.45
N SER A 843 -10.35 12.90 -26.84
CA SER A 843 -10.13 13.25 -28.26
C SER A 843 -9.44 12.16 -29.07
N LYS A 844 -8.62 11.33 -28.44
CA LYS A 844 -7.94 10.24 -29.13
C LYS A 844 -8.85 9.04 -29.44
N ASN A 845 -9.98 8.89 -28.76
CA ASN A 845 -10.79 7.68 -28.88
C ASN A 845 -12.31 7.85 -29.03
N ILE A 846 -12.92 8.97 -28.65
CA ILE A 846 -14.38 9.16 -28.75
C ILE A 846 -14.71 10.29 -29.72
N THR A 847 -14.15 11.48 -29.51
CA THR A 847 -14.66 12.68 -30.19
C THR A 847 -14.09 12.89 -31.60
N ASN A 848 -12.94 12.26 -31.94
CA ASN A 848 -12.37 12.31 -33.28
C ASN A 848 -13.09 11.37 -34.28
N ASN A 849 -12.79 11.52 -35.58
CA ASN A 849 -13.42 10.71 -36.63
C ASN A 849 -13.10 9.21 -36.49
N ALA A 850 -11.90 8.86 -36.04
CA ALA A 850 -11.52 7.47 -35.81
C ALA A 850 -12.38 6.83 -34.70
N GLY A 851 -12.65 7.58 -33.63
CA GLY A 851 -13.49 7.19 -32.51
C GLY A 851 -14.94 7.01 -32.92
N LYS A 852 -15.49 7.93 -33.71
CA LYS A 852 -16.85 7.80 -34.28
C LYS A 852 -16.99 6.56 -35.17
N ASN A 853 -15.98 6.28 -36.00
CA ASN A 853 -15.98 5.08 -36.84
C ASN A 853 -15.85 3.80 -36.00
N MET A 854 -14.99 3.81 -34.98
CA MET A 854 -14.83 2.71 -34.04
C MET A 854 -16.13 2.43 -33.28
N GLN A 855 -16.79 3.48 -32.80
CA GLN A 855 -18.09 3.40 -32.14
C GLN A 855 -19.13 2.70 -33.02
N ALA A 856 -19.22 3.08 -34.30
CA ALA A 856 -20.15 2.45 -35.24
C ALA A 856 -19.83 0.96 -35.49
N GLU A 857 -18.56 0.60 -35.63
CA GLU A 857 -18.12 -0.79 -35.81
C GLU A 857 -18.43 -1.65 -34.58
N VAL A 858 -18.06 -1.15 -33.40
CA VAL A 858 -18.32 -1.82 -32.11
C VAL A 858 -19.82 -2.00 -31.88
N TRP A 859 -20.62 -0.98 -32.19
CA TRP A 859 -22.07 -1.07 -32.05
C TRP A 859 -22.67 -2.15 -32.95
N LYS A 860 -22.26 -2.21 -34.21
CA LYS A 860 -22.70 -3.25 -35.15
C LYS A 860 -22.35 -4.64 -34.63
N GLU A 861 -21.12 -4.85 -34.18
CA GLU A 861 -20.69 -6.14 -33.62
C GLU A 861 -21.52 -6.54 -32.39
N ILE A 862 -21.75 -5.59 -31.46
CA ILE A 862 -22.59 -5.85 -30.28
C ILE A 862 -24.00 -6.26 -30.70
N LEU A 863 -24.62 -5.57 -31.66
CA LEU A 863 -25.95 -5.92 -32.14
C LEU A 863 -25.99 -7.31 -32.79
N ASP A 864 -25.02 -7.65 -33.63
CA ASP A 864 -24.94 -8.98 -34.25
C ASP A 864 -24.88 -10.09 -33.19
N ILE A 865 -24.09 -9.88 -32.13
CA ILE A 865 -23.96 -10.81 -31.00
C ILE A 865 -25.28 -10.91 -30.21
N LEU A 866 -25.86 -9.77 -29.85
CA LEU A 866 -27.05 -9.73 -29.00
C LEU A 866 -28.31 -10.20 -29.73
N VAL A 867 -28.47 -9.93 -31.02
CA VAL A 867 -29.58 -10.45 -31.84
C VAL A 867 -29.47 -11.96 -32.00
N ALA A 868 -28.26 -12.50 -32.17
CA ALA A 868 -28.04 -13.94 -32.23
C ALA A 868 -28.40 -14.64 -30.90
N ALA A 869 -28.07 -14.03 -29.76
CA ALA A 869 -28.36 -14.57 -28.43
C ALA A 869 -29.83 -14.36 -28.01
N VAL A 870 -30.39 -13.17 -28.28
CA VAL A 870 -31.73 -12.73 -27.88
C VAL A 870 -32.41 -12.02 -29.07
N PRO A 871 -33.12 -12.75 -29.94
CA PRO A 871 -33.70 -12.20 -31.18
C PRO A 871 -34.65 -11.02 -30.99
N GLU A 872 -35.24 -10.86 -29.81
CA GLU A 872 -36.11 -9.72 -29.46
C GLU A 872 -35.40 -8.37 -29.59
N VAL A 873 -34.07 -8.33 -29.48
CA VAL A 873 -33.27 -7.11 -29.66
C VAL A 873 -33.49 -6.52 -31.05
N GLN A 874 -33.69 -7.35 -32.08
CA GLN A 874 -33.96 -6.90 -33.46
C GLN A 874 -35.19 -5.99 -33.52
N ASN A 875 -36.22 -6.28 -32.72
CA ASN A 875 -37.47 -5.52 -32.69
C ASN A 875 -37.32 -4.16 -31.99
N ILE A 876 -36.25 -3.99 -31.21
CA ILE A 876 -35.98 -2.77 -30.46
C ILE A 876 -35.21 -1.80 -31.36
N ILE A 877 -34.19 -2.30 -32.06
CA ILE A 877 -33.40 -1.50 -33.01
C ILE A 877 -34.15 -1.18 -34.31
N GLY A 878 -35.03 -2.06 -34.78
CA GLY A 878 -35.81 -1.85 -36.01
C GLY A 878 -36.95 -0.83 -35.89
N ARG A 879 -37.14 -0.20 -34.73
CA ARG A 879 -38.15 0.86 -34.52
C ARG A 879 -37.62 2.28 -34.79
N SER A 880 -36.35 2.42 -35.15
CA SER A 880 -35.69 3.71 -35.42
C SER A 880 -35.54 4.04 -36.91
N GLU A 881 -36.25 3.35 -37.80
CA GLU A 881 -36.40 3.74 -39.22
C GLU A 881 -37.69 4.55 -39.46
#